data_AF-A0A6N2DAX0-F1
#
_entry.id   AF-A0A6N2DAX0-F1
#
_cell.length_a   1.000
_cell.length_b   1.000
_cell.length_c   1.000
_cell.angle_alpha   90.00
_cell.angle_beta   90.00
_cell.angle_gamma   90.00
#
_symmetry.space_group_name_H-M   'P 1'
#
loop_
_entity.id
_entity.type
_entity.pdbx_description
1 polymer ?
#
loop_
_entity_poly.entity_id
_entity_poly.type
_entity_poly.pdbx_seq_one_letter_code
_entity_poly.pdbx_strand_id
1 'polypeptide(L)'
;MTATSRERSLRCRARLRIGAVLVALALSGPWGCGGDGESSPSSSPTVPATQPQPPDTTSGEPADTSTDPEPTGPEPTGPEPTPSEPPPEWTFSLPLQDWPAAFLSVSGTDADDVWVVGAEHEGRPVVLHWNGDAWERREAPSEHTLWWVHALDRELVFFAGEHGQVLRWAAGEFERMDTPSLARQTVFGIWARAPDDVYAVGGVGSRSGFIWHHDGHAWTSLDLPGASLPRLWHGATPALFKVWGDERDTFFVGGLGQVLRRRGDGPVELVRAEGEDTLFTVAGRADGSEVLAVGGTLSARVDRLVGEGVDSEVLEAFPLLQGIAFAPDGTPWASGAFGTLLRRIEGVWENVNTGLDVPGESLHAVWIDPSGNVWSVGGNVISAALDEGVLLHGARSDGSSVPALLPAPEPAPEDTTCNDPPPDLSNWSIARVWNEQTLGAIRRALPEPTVHARNLYHVSLALHDAWAVFAAGEAGLVHAESARAPDDGARTAAMSHAAFRLLMHRYAHRTGGPVSVDCFRRAMVLLDLDPDDDDLEGPSPAALGNRIGQAVIDAFAQDGSHEHLDYTDPDYRYGNPALVVDDPGIDVDDIDTWQPLDLAVAVTQNGIPEDSGPQAYIGPHWGQVVPFAIRRPAPGVPYFDGGSRPSVHDEEMGEWVEQVIRQTAWLDIGDGVTMDIAPGAYGNNSLGADDGTGHPVNPATGEPYDPQVVLRGDFGRVLAEFWADGPDSETPPGHWNVMAHAAFDHAEFEHRWMGEGPLLERLEWDVRALLALNGALHDAAIVAWEVKRDYESARPVSLIRWMAEQGQRTEPAAADFDPRGLPLVAGLIERITDESSAAGERHAHLAPHVGELALWSWPGDPGDPHRQRSAFRWIRAADWMPYQPRTFVTPAFPGFVSGHSTFSRAAADVLTALTGSAFVPGGLGEFVARQNEYLEFERGPSTDVRLQWATWQDAADQAGQSRIWGGIHVVPDDFVGREMGAGIAARAIAWAEARWGGDGERPGVPTGTPEDIPPGSDPPPSDAFPAPIGEGPDGDDGLEVGTGRSGFETLRHGDPLRWEAGIQGGHHVWVSARLAAGLVENLDDDTRREIRTRLVLTRASGDVLGDLVRLGGYRETDDGWDQWGNFVILRPGIRPGRLDDEPLRLDATVEVPGHGTLESVVWVRSACCD
;
A
#
# COMPACT_ATOMS: atom_id res chain seq x y z
N MET A 1 60.99 -7.14 -24.55
CA MET A 1 62.12 -6.39 -25.15
C MET A 1 61.58 -5.07 -25.70
N THR A 2 62.46 -4.12 -26.03
CA THR A 2 62.17 -2.83 -26.74
C THR A 2 61.13 -2.99 -27.86
N ALA A 3 60.05 -2.18 -27.93
CA ALA A 3 59.96 -0.81 -28.49
C ALA A 3 60.18 -0.77 -30.03
N THR A 4 59.45 0.00 -30.86
CA THR A 4 58.95 1.39 -30.68
C THR A 4 57.71 1.77 -31.52
N SER A 5 56.77 2.55 -30.93
CA SER A 5 56.08 3.80 -31.39
C SER A 5 55.47 3.92 -32.82
N ARG A 6 54.39 4.70 -33.08
CA ARG A 6 54.00 6.05 -32.57
C ARG A 6 52.47 6.21 -32.42
N GLU A 7 51.93 6.79 -31.32
CA GLU A 7 51.57 8.23 -31.08
C GLU A 7 50.39 8.76 -31.95
N ARG A 8 49.42 9.60 -31.52
CA ARG A 8 48.99 10.28 -30.25
C ARG A 8 47.63 10.99 -30.54
N SER A 9 46.77 11.48 -29.62
CA SER A 9 46.46 11.24 -28.19
C SER A 9 45.25 12.11 -27.74
N LEU A 10 44.43 11.63 -26.81
CA LEU A 10 43.27 12.34 -26.21
C LEU A 10 43.65 13.56 -25.32
N ARG A 11 42.81 14.62 -25.30
CA ARG A 11 42.48 15.47 -24.11
C ARG A 11 41.49 16.65 -24.37
N CYS A 12 40.30 16.55 -23.78
CA CYS A 12 39.63 17.49 -22.85
C CYS A 12 39.41 19.02 -23.13
N ARG A 13 38.20 19.50 -22.76
CA ARG A 13 37.73 20.86 -22.33
C ARG A 13 37.12 21.88 -23.32
N ALA A 14 35.80 22.11 -23.09
CA ALA A 14 35.10 23.39 -22.81
C ALA A 14 34.77 24.45 -23.91
N ARG A 15 33.48 24.85 -23.95
CA ARG A 15 32.88 26.24 -23.88
C ARG A 15 31.34 26.12 -24.00
N LEU A 16 30.43 26.87 -23.36
CA LEU A 16 30.35 28.18 -22.65
C LEU A 16 29.66 29.32 -23.46
N ARG A 17 28.36 29.52 -23.15
CA ARG A 17 27.43 30.68 -23.26
C ARG A 17 27.45 31.66 -24.48
N ILE A 18 26.26 31.82 -25.06
CA ILE A 18 25.56 33.08 -25.50
C ILE A 18 26.13 33.91 -26.68
N GLY A 19 25.24 34.31 -27.60
CA GLY A 19 25.44 35.40 -28.59
C GLY A 19 24.58 35.25 -29.87
N ALA A 20 23.86 36.29 -30.30
CA ALA A 20 22.85 36.21 -31.39
C ALA A 20 23.05 37.27 -32.51
N VAL A 21 22.09 37.33 -33.46
CA VAL A 21 21.68 38.47 -34.34
C VAL A 21 22.10 38.45 -35.85
N LEU A 22 21.06 38.34 -36.72
CA LEU A 22 20.91 38.79 -38.14
C LEU A 22 21.90 38.27 -39.23
N VAL A 23 21.57 38.15 -40.52
CA VAL A 23 20.78 39.01 -41.45
C VAL A 23 19.95 38.18 -42.47
N ALA A 24 18.86 38.74 -42.99
CA ALA A 24 17.94 38.12 -43.97
C ALA A 24 18.09 38.64 -45.42
N LEU A 25 17.48 37.96 -46.40
CA LEU A 25 17.00 38.53 -47.68
C LEU A 25 15.93 37.63 -48.33
N ALA A 26 15.03 38.19 -49.15
CA ALA A 26 13.78 37.53 -49.57
C ALA A 26 13.33 37.83 -51.01
N LEU A 27 12.49 36.94 -51.56
CA LEU A 27 11.66 37.03 -52.78
C LEU A 27 10.46 36.07 -52.60
N SER A 28 9.22 36.27 -53.10
CA SER A 28 8.51 37.44 -53.64
C SER A 28 7.00 37.08 -53.79
N GLY A 29 6.06 38.05 -53.71
CA GLY A 29 4.59 37.85 -53.86
C GLY A 29 4.11 37.60 -55.32
N PRO A 30 2.84 37.90 -55.74
CA PRO A 30 1.99 39.05 -55.31
C PRO A 30 0.41 38.84 -55.32
N TRP A 31 -0.37 39.95 -55.43
CA TRP A 31 -1.87 40.13 -55.51
C TRP A 31 -2.61 40.11 -54.14
N GLY A 32 -3.64 40.92 -53.79
CA GLY A 32 -4.28 42.15 -54.35
C GLY A 32 -5.81 42.23 -54.02
N CYS A 33 -6.56 43.36 -53.88
CA CYS A 33 -6.33 44.83 -53.84
C CYS A 33 -7.60 45.63 -53.38
N GLY A 34 -7.48 46.67 -52.52
CA GLY A 34 -8.49 47.76 -52.27
C GLY A 34 -9.57 47.54 -51.18
N GLY A 35 -10.19 48.56 -50.52
CA GLY A 35 -10.03 50.03 -50.54
C GLY A 35 -11.07 50.79 -49.65
N ASP A 36 -10.84 52.11 -49.41
CA ASP A 36 -11.71 53.15 -48.75
C ASP A 36 -12.10 52.94 -47.24
N GLY A 37 -12.36 53.95 -46.37
CA GLY A 37 -12.39 55.44 -46.48
C GLY A 37 -12.37 56.18 -45.10
N GLU A 38 -12.63 57.50 -45.07
CA GLU A 38 -12.37 58.45 -43.94
C GLU A 38 -13.37 58.39 -42.74
N SER A 39 -13.04 58.83 -41.50
CA SER A 39 -13.09 60.25 -41.06
C SER A 39 -12.77 60.48 -39.54
N SER A 40 -12.67 61.76 -39.11
CA SER A 40 -12.41 62.26 -37.72
C SER A 40 -13.27 63.54 -37.48
N PRO A 41 -13.09 64.44 -36.45
CA PRO A 41 -12.36 64.43 -35.15
C PRO A 41 -13.15 65.07 -33.95
N SER A 42 -12.47 65.36 -32.81
CA SER A 42 -12.73 66.45 -31.82
C SER A 42 -13.98 66.38 -30.89
N SER A 43 -14.08 67.00 -29.69
CA SER A 43 -13.14 67.73 -28.78
C SER A 43 -13.70 67.89 -27.34
N SER A 44 -12.86 68.38 -26.41
CA SER A 44 -13.05 68.79 -24.98
C SER A 44 -14.12 69.91 -24.75
N PRO A 45 -14.38 70.53 -23.54
CA PRO A 45 -13.47 70.78 -22.39
C PRO A 45 -14.04 70.88 -20.91
N THR A 46 -13.14 71.27 -19.98
CA THR A 46 -13.26 72.29 -18.89
C THR A 46 -13.09 71.87 -17.41
N VAL A 47 -12.52 72.82 -16.64
CA VAL A 47 -11.95 72.84 -15.27
C VAL A 47 -12.57 74.06 -14.54
N PRO A 48 -12.83 74.12 -13.19
CA PRO A 48 -11.89 74.80 -12.26
C PRO A 48 -11.95 74.58 -10.71
N ALA A 49 -10.74 74.59 -10.09
CA ALA A 49 -10.35 75.31 -8.84
C ALA A 49 -11.00 74.95 -7.46
N THR A 50 -10.47 75.33 -6.26
CA THR A 50 -9.46 76.36 -5.90
C THR A 50 -8.67 76.09 -4.58
N GLN A 51 -7.50 76.75 -4.48
CA GLN A 51 -6.59 77.08 -3.34
C GLN A 51 -7.26 77.67 -2.06
N PRO A 52 -6.63 77.73 -0.83
CA PRO A 52 -5.50 78.66 -0.51
C PRO A 52 -4.45 78.25 0.58
N GLN A 53 -3.50 79.17 0.84
CA GLN A 53 -2.28 79.07 1.70
C GLN A 53 -2.08 80.38 2.57
N PRO A 54 -1.06 80.50 3.46
CA PRO A 54 -1.09 81.36 4.68
C PRO A 54 -0.53 82.80 4.54
N PRO A 55 -0.60 83.62 5.63
CA PRO A 55 -0.02 84.98 5.68
C PRO A 55 1.43 85.07 6.22
N ASP A 56 2.05 86.23 6.01
CA ASP A 56 3.48 86.56 6.21
C ASP A 56 3.67 87.87 7.01
N THR A 57 4.88 88.17 7.52
CA THR A 57 5.36 89.55 7.81
C THR A 57 6.85 89.67 8.16
N THR A 58 7.48 90.81 7.80
CA THR A 58 8.93 91.02 7.78
C THR A 58 9.41 92.36 8.39
N SER A 59 10.69 92.46 8.76
CA SER A 59 11.56 93.67 8.75
C SER A 59 12.93 93.35 9.39
N GLY A 60 14.06 93.97 9.04
CA GLY A 60 14.36 94.95 7.97
C GLY A 60 15.87 95.31 7.98
N GLU A 61 16.40 95.89 6.90
CA GLU A 61 17.84 96.10 6.67
C GLU A 61 18.13 97.50 6.05
N PRO A 62 19.35 98.07 6.22
CA PRO A 62 19.90 99.12 5.36
C PRO A 62 21.11 98.62 4.52
N ALA A 63 21.40 99.07 3.30
CA ALA A 63 20.76 99.97 2.32
C ALA A 63 21.74 100.09 1.11
N ASP A 64 21.39 100.40 -0.15
CA ASP A 64 20.13 100.50 -0.92
C ASP A 64 20.53 100.71 -2.43
N THR A 65 19.57 100.72 -3.36
CA THR A 65 19.63 101.17 -4.78
C THR A 65 20.22 100.27 -5.89
N SER A 66 19.33 99.44 -6.49
CA SER A 66 19.05 99.28 -7.94
C SER A 66 20.17 98.89 -8.96
N THR A 67 19.95 98.19 -10.09
CA THR A 67 18.77 98.03 -10.98
C THR A 67 18.69 96.66 -11.70
N ASP A 68 17.47 96.27 -12.12
CA ASP A 68 17.07 95.18 -13.05
C ASP A 68 17.49 95.37 -14.54
N PRO A 69 17.20 94.44 -15.50
CA PRO A 69 16.83 92.99 -15.42
C PRO A 69 17.49 92.04 -16.49
N GLU A 70 17.20 90.71 -16.38
CA GLU A 70 17.14 89.68 -17.49
C GLU A 70 18.43 89.28 -18.30
N PRO A 71 18.46 88.18 -19.13
CA PRO A 71 18.27 86.76 -18.78
C PRO A 71 19.24 85.73 -19.49
N THR A 72 18.96 84.41 -19.41
CA THR A 72 19.34 83.25 -20.31
C THR A 72 20.67 82.45 -20.23
N GLY A 73 20.55 81.15 -19.80
CA GLY A 73 21.14 79.90 -20.37
C GLY A 73 22.66 79.62 -20.40
N PRO A 74 23.13 78.42 -20.85
CA PRO A 74 22.43 77.14 -21.12
C PRO A 74 23.17 75.84 -20.61
N GLU A 75 22.64 74.68 -21.04
CA GLU A 75 23.04 73.24 -20.94
C GLU A 75 24.54 72.84 -21.19
N PRO A 76 25.02 71.62 -20.78
CA PRO A 76 24.58 70.32 -21.32
C PRO A 76 24.55 69.08 -20.37
N THR A 77 24.30 67.89 -20.97
CA THR A 77 23.76 66.65 -20.40
C THR A 77 24.74 65.63 -19.77
N GLY A 78 24.25 64.88 -18.79
CA GLY A 78 24.68 63.52 -18.41
C GLY A 78 23.62 62.85 -17.51
N PRO A 79 23.43 61.51 -17.53
CA PRO A 79 22.47 60.84 -16.67
C PRO A 79 23.00 60.66 -15.24
N GLU A 80 22.20 61.04 -14.24
CA GLU A 80 22.47 60.76 -12.82
C GLU A 80 22.01 59.34 -12.45
N PRO A 81 22.63 58.69 -11.44
CA PRO A 81 22.22 57.37 -10.98
C PRO A 81 20.87 57.43 -10.23
N THR A 82 20.03 56.41 -10.42
CA THR A 82 18.88 56.17 -9.55
C THR A 82 19.34 55.83 -8.13
N PRO A 83 18.54 56.14 -7.09
CA PRO A 83 18.78 55.63 -5.75
C PRO A 83 18.79 54.10 -5.75
N SER A 84 19.78 53.48 -5.12
CA SER A 84 19.74 52.06 -4.82
C SER A 84 18.70 51.80 -3.72
N GLU A 85 17.85 50.81 -3.90
CA GLU A 85 17.01 50.27 -2.83
C GLU A 85 17.89 49.81 -1.64
N PRO A 86 17.37 49.86 -0.40
CA PRO A 86 18.06 49.23 0.72
C PRO A 86 18.19 47.72 0.48
N PRO A 87 19.26 47.06 0.95
CA PRO A 87 19.36 45.61 0.86
C PRO A 87 18.21 44.93 1.65
N PRO A 88 17.74 43.76 1.21
CA PRO A 88 16.67 43.04 1.90
C PRO A 88 17.09 42.59 3.31
N GLU A 89 16.12 42.51 4.23
CA GLU A 89 16.34 42.13 5.65
C GLU A 89 16.85 40.68 5.80
N TRP A 90 16.59 39.82 4.80
CA TRP A 90 17.15 38.48 4.65
C TRP A 90 17.74 38.29 3.25
N THR A 91 18.78 37.43 3.15
CA THR A 91 19.19 36.81 1.88
C THR A 91 18.80 35.34 1.91
N PHE A 92 17.94 34.92 0.97
CA PHE A 92 17.45 33.54 0.89
C PHE A 92 18.30 32.68 -0.06
N SER A 93 18.35 31.38 0.24
CA SER A 93 18.99 30.34 -0.57
C SER A 93 18.27 29.00 -0.41
N LEU A 94 18.55 28.07 -1.33
CA LEU A 94 18.23 26.64 -1.17
C LEU A 94 19.55 25.86 -0.99
N PRO A 95 20.03 25.62 0.25
CA PRO A 95 21.22 24.78 0.46
C PRO A 95 20.96 23.31 0.11
N LEU A 96 19.72 22.83 0.25
CA LEU A 96 19.31 21.49 -0.15
C LEU A 96 18.11 21.62 -1.09
N GLN A 97 18.17 20.93 -2.22
CA GLN A 97 17.12 20.84 -3.24
C GLN A 97 17.39 19.58 -4.08
N ASP A 98 16.37 19.12 -4.82
CA ASP A 98 16.47 17.94 -5.68
C ASP A 98 16.87 16.65 -4.89
N TRP A 99 16.50 16.56 -3.61
CA TRP A 99 16.76 15.37 -2.79
C TRP A 99 15.70 14.28 -3.04
N PRO A 100 16.08 12.99 -3.01
CA PRO A 100 15.18 11.88 -3.36
C PRO A 100 14.13 11.54 -2.28
N ALA A 101 14.19 12.17 -1.11
CA ALA A 101 13.21 12.09 -0.04
C ALA A 101 12.89 13.49 0.46
N ALA A 102 11.61 13.76 0.73
CA ALA A 102 11.10 15.01 1.28
C ALA A 102 11.58 15.23 2.71
N PHE A 103 11.79 16.48 3.09
CA PHE A 103 12.13 16.85 4.46
C PHE A 103 10.88 17.26 5.22
N LEU A 104 10.62 16.60 6.33
CA LEU A 104 9.38 16.72 7.09
C LEU A 104 9.54 17.62 8.33
N SER A 105 10.76 17.80 8.86
CA SER A 105 10.93 18.62 10.06
C SER A 105 12.34 19.18 10.21
N VAL A 106 12.43 20.34 10.87
CA VAL A 106 13.67 21.06 11.18
C VAL A 106 13.60 21.63 12.59
N SER A 107 14.68 21.47 13.35
CA SER A 107 14.83 21.95 14.73
C SER A 107 16.31 22.16 15.04
N GLY A 108 16.66 22.95 16.05
CA GLY A 108 18.05 23.24 16.40
C GLY A 108 18.18 24.06 17.67
N THR A 109 19.41 24.28 18.13
CA THR A 109 19.68 25.17 19.28
C THR A 109 20.17 26.56 18.85
N ASP A 110 20.97 26.66 17.79
CA ASP A 110 21.31 27.92 17.12
C ASP A 110 21.75 27.69 15.66
N ALA A 111 22.23 28.75 15.00
CA ALA A 111 22.61 28.74 13.58
C ALA A 111 23.74 27.73 13.24
N ASP A 112 24.46 27.23 14.24
CA ASP A 112 25.57 26.28 14.11
C ASP A 112 25.23 24.91 14.75
N ASP A 113 23.95 24.61 14.97
CA ASP A 113 23.43 23.30 15.41
C ASP A 113 21.97 23.15 14.95
N VAL A 114 21.79 22.59 13.75
CA VAL A 114 20.47 22.42 13.10
C VAL A 114 20.30 21.00 12.58
N TRP A 115 19.19 20.37 12.95
CA TRP A 115 18.80 19.01 12.60
C TRP A 115 17.62 19.04 11.63
N VAL A 116 17.69 18.19 10.60
CA VAL A 116 16.65 18.01 9.58
C VAL A 116 16.33 16.52 9.49
N VAL A 117 15.05 16.18 9.45
CA VAL A 117 14.57 14.82 9.18
C VAL A 117 13.53 14.78 8.07
N GLY A 118 13.34 13.60 7.48
CA GLY A 118 12.47 13.40 6.33
C GLY A 118 12.02 11.95 6.12
N ALA A 119 11.46 11.73 4.94
CA ALA A 119 11.02 10.43 4.48
C ALA A 119 12.15 9.40 4.39
N GLU A 120 11.82 8.10 4.34
CA GLU A 120 12.79 7.10 3.92
C GLU A 120 13.04 7.10 2.42
N HIS A 121 14.25 6.71 2.06
CA HIS A 121 14.64 6.38 0.69
C HIS A 121 15.62 5.21 0.80
N GLU A 122 15.44 4.18 -0.02
CA GLU A 122 16.24 2.94 0.03
C GLU A 122 16.28 2.33 1.46
N GLY A 123 15.12 2.28 2.12
CA GLY A 123 14.95 1.71 3.47
C GLY A 123 15.68 2.48 4.57
N ARG A 124 15.91 3.80 4.43
CA ARG A 124 16.55 4.64 5.46
C ARG A 124 15.95 6.05 5.53
N PRO A 125 15.48 6.54 6.68
CA PRO A 125 15.06 7.93 6.82
C PRO A 125 16.22 8.89 6.59
N VAL A 126 15.91 10.07 6.06
CA VAL A 126 16.86 11.19 6.07
C VAL A 126 17.04 11.70 7.50
N VAL A 127 18.28 11.74 7.98
CA VAL A 127 18.69 12.58 9.13
C VAL A 127 19.96 13.33 8.78
N LEU A 128 19.90 14.66 8.81
CA LEU A 128 21.01 15.57 8.54
C LEU A 128 21.25 16.48 9.74
N HIS A 129 22.53 16.74 10.03
CA HIS A 129 22.98 17.63 11.10
C HIS A 129 23.95 18.67 10.54
N TRP A 130 23.60 19.94 10.65
CA TRP A 130 24.46 21.09 10.36
C TRP A 130 25.16 21.54 11.64
N ASN A 131 26.51 21.56 11.62
CA ASN A 131 27.35 21.81 12.79
C ASN A 131 28.07 23.18 12.78
N GLY A 132 27.63 24.12 11.92
CA GLY A 132 28.28 25.41 11.68
C GLY A 132 29.39 25.40 10.61
N ASP A 133 30.09 24.27 10.42
CA ASP A 133 31.13 24.10 9.38
C ASP A 133 30.65 23.25 8.18
N ALA A 134 29.84 22.22 8.42
CA ALA A 134 29.43 21.22 7.43
C ALA A 134 28.08 20.55 7.77
N TRP A 135 27.44 19.99 6.73
CA TRP A 135 26.37 19.01 6.87
C TRP A 135 26.95 17.61 7.08
N GLU A 136 26.48 16.90 8.11
CA GLU A 136 26.76 15.50 8.38
C GLU A 136 25.47 14.69 8.26
N ARG A 137 25.42 13.67 7.37
CA ARG A 137 24.36 12.66 7.42
C ARG A 137 24.57 11.77 8.65
N ARG A 138 23.48 11.46 9.35
CA ARG A 138 23.44 10.63 10.56
C ARG A 138 22.66 9.36 10.22
N GLU A 139 23.27 8.20 10.40
CA GLU A 139 22.59 6.92 10.19
C GLU A 139 21.80 6.56 11.44
N ALA A 140 20.47 6.66 11.37
CA ALA A 140 19.55 6.28 12.44
C ALA A 140 19.35 4.75 12.47
N PRO A 141 19.07 4.14 13.64
CA PRO A 141 18.71 2.73 13.76
C PRO A 141 17.22 2.52 13.41
N SER A 142 16.85 2.93 12.20
CA SER A 142 15.48 2.95 11.67
C SER A 142 15.50 2.80 10.16
N GLU A 143 14.47 2.17 9.62
CA GLU A 143 14.27 1.92 8.19
C GLU A 143 13.03 2.65 7.64
N HIS A 144 12.33 3.44 8.47
CA HIS A 144 11.07 4.12 8.14
C HIS A 144 11.14 5.63 8.38
N THR A 145 10.28 6.38 7.68
CA THR A 145 10.12 7.83 7.73
C THR A 145 10.12 8.44 9.15
N LEU A 146 10.86 9.55 9.29
CA LEU A 146 10.91 10.38 10.50
C LEU A 146 10.17 11.69 10.27
N TRP A 147 8.95 11.75 10.81
CA TRP A 147 8.00 12.85 10.64
C TRP A 147 8.34 14.12 11.43
N TRP A 148 9.03 14.03 12.59
CA TRP A 148 9.35 15.21 13.40
C TRP A 148 10.68 15.13 14.15
N VAL A 149 11.32 16.28 14.36
CA VAL A 149 12.52 16.45 15.21
C VAL A 149 12.33 17.59 16.20
N HIS A 150 12.84 17.41 17.43
CA HIS A 150 12.87 18.42 18.48
C HIS A 150 14.21 18.38 19.22
N ALA A 151 15.06 19.38 18.97
CA ALA A 151 16.31 19.57 19.72
C ALA A 151 16.01 20.26 21.06
N LEU A 152 16.38 19.62 22.18
CA LEU A 152 16.28 20.23 23.50
C LEU A 152 17.57 20.98 23.84
N ASP A 153 18.71 20.34 23.57
CA ASP A 153 20.05 20.93 23.61
C ASP A 153 20.99 20.22 22.60
N ARG A 154 22.26 20.66 22.52
CA ARG A 154 23.26 20.12 21.58
C ARG A 154 23.64 18.66 21.78
N GLU A 155 23.39 18.10 22.96
CA GLU A 155 23.67 16.69 23.29
C GLU A 155 22.40 15.83 23.32
N LEU A 156 21.21 16.43 23.39
CA LEU A 156 19.92 15.75 23.46
C LEU A 156 18.89 16.23 22.42
N VAL A 157 18.61 15.37 21.45
CA VAL A 157 17.62 15.59 20.39
C VAL A 157 16.65 14.40 20.31
N PHE A 158 15.36 14.67 20.14
CA PHE A 158 14.32 13.66 19.96
C PHE A 158 13.80 13.65 18.53
N PHE A 159 13.53 12.47 17.99
CA PHE A 159 12.99 12.25 16.65
C PHE A 159 11.80 11.30 16.74
N ALA A 160 10.80 11.52 15.89
CA ALA A 160 9.54 10.79 15.91
C ALA A 160 9.11 10.43 14.49
N GLY A 161 8.45 9.27 14.33
CA GLY A 161 8.03 8.79 13.02
C GLY A 161 7.13 7.56 13.07
N GLU A 162 7.20 6.76 12.01
CA GLU A 162 6.35 5.57 11.81
C GLU A 162 6.70 4.38 12.71
N HIS A 163 5.85 3.36 12.71
CA HIS A 163 5.97 2.17 13.56
C HIS A 163 6.14 2.52 15.07
N GLY A 164 5.46 3.61 15.46
CA GLY A 164 5.48 4.23 16.79
C GLY A 164 6.87 4.65 17.25
N GLN A 165 7.82 4.88 16.34
CA GLN A 165 9.20 5.11 16.70
C GLN A 165 9.40 6.47 17.36
N VAL A 166 10.11 6.45 18.48
CA VAL A 166 10.81 7.61 19.02
C VAL A 166 12.28 7.26 19.16
N LEU A 167 13.14 8.07 18.56
CA LEU A 167 14.59 7.98 18.72
C LEU A 167 15.07 9.11 19.62
N ARG A 168 16.00 8.80 20.51
CA ARG A 168 16.78 9.75 21.29
C ARG A 168 18.21 9.76 20.76
N TRP A 169 18.70 10.91 20.32
CA TRP A 169 20.14 11.15 20.20
C TRP A 169 20.64 11.62 21.56
N ALA A 170 21.63 10.92 22.12
CA ALA A 170 22.25 11.25 23.40
C ALA A 170 23.74 10.90 23.36
N ALA A 171 24.59 11.78 23.89
CA ALA A 171 26.04 11.57 24.03
C ALA A 171 26.81 11.18 22.74
N GLY A 172 26.22 11.40 21.56
CA GLY A 172 26.82 11.10 20.24
C GLY A 172 26.32 9.80 19.58
N GLU A 173 25.32 9.12 20.16
CA GLU A 173 24.73 7.89 19.64
C GLU A 173 23.19 7.99 19.60
N PHE A 174 22.54 7.15 18.78
CA PHE A 174 21.08 7.00 18.75
C PHE A 174 20.61 5.82 19.62
N GLU A 175 19.46 6.02 20.26
CA GLU A 175 18.76 5.04 21.09
C GLU A 175 17.28 5.03 20.67
N ARG A 176 16.75 3.88 20.23
CA ARG A 176 15.31 3.72 20.04
C ARG A 176 14.64 3.54 21.40
N MET A 177 13.67 4.38 21.74
CA MET A 177 12.97 4.32 23.01
C MET A 177 11.83 3.30 22.94
N ASP A 178 11.61 2.54 24.03
CA ASP A 178 10.47 1.63 24.14
C ASP A 178 9.16 2.42 24.32
N THR A 179 8.37 2.53 23.26
CA THR A 179 7.08 3.25 23.25
C THR A 179 5.89 2.31 23.47
N PRO A 180 4.67 2.82 23.79
CA PRO A 180 3.45 2.02 23.93
C PRO A 180 2.87 1.54 22.58
N SER A 181 3.70 1.52 21.53
CA SER A 181 3.30 1.19 20.17
C SER A 181 2.93 -0.28 19.98
N LEU A 182 2.14 -0.52 18.94
CA LEU A 182 1.90 -1.83 18.35
C LEU A 182 2.12 -1.73 16.83
N ALA A 183 3.25 -1.15 16.41
CA ALA A 183 3.72 -0.89 15.04
C ALA A 183 2.79 -0.14 14.04
N ARG A 184 1.49 0.03 14.33
CA ARG A 184 0.53 0.77 13.48
C ARG A 184 0.59 2.29 13.60
N GLN A 185 1.18 2.83 14.67
CA GLN A 185 1.11 4.27 14.95
C GLN A 185 2.15 5.07 14.15
N THR A 186 1.77 6.24 13.63
CA THR A 186 2.72 7.26 13.18
C THR A 186 2.78 8.39 14.21
N VAL A 187 3.97 8.64 14.77
CA VAL A 187 4.22 9.73 15.71
C VAL A 187 4.51 11.02 14.94
N PHE A 188 3.44 11.68 14.48
CA PHE A 188 3.52 12.91 13.68
C PHE A 188 4.13 14.11 14.41
N GLY A 189 4.19 14.10 15.75
CA GLY A 189 4.73 15.21 16.52
C GLY A 189 5.38 14.79 17.83
N ILE A 190 6.51 15.39 18.16
CA ILE A 190 7.20 15.24 19.45
C ILE A 190 7.68 16.60 19.97
N TRP A 191 7.61 16.80 21.28
CA TRP A 191 8.07 18.00 21.96
C TRP A 191 8.56 17.67 23.37
N ALA A 192 9.73 18.19 23.74
CA ALA A 192 10.30 18.05 25.08
C ALA A 192 10.39 19.40 25.78
N ARG A 193 9.94 19.46 27.05
CA ARG A 193 10.24 20.56 27.97
C ARG A 193 11.53 20.32 28.73
N ALA A 194 11.80 19.05 29.04
CA ALA A 194 12.96 18.56 29.77
C ALA A 194 13.25 17.10 29.34
N PRO A 195 14.41 16.51 29.68
CA PRO A 195 14.71 15.11 29.36
C PRO A 195 13.74 14.10 30.00
N ASP A 196 13.09 14.52 31.09
CA ASP A 196 12.13 13.81 31.91
C ASP A 196 10.67 14.31 31.74
N ASP A 197 10.41 15.11 30.70
CA ASP A 197 9.09 15.62 30.37
C ASP A 197 8.93 15.83 28.86
N VAL A 198 8.59 14.73 28.17
CA VAL A 198 8.47 14.66 26.70
C VAL A 198 7.08 14.15 26.32
N TYR A 199 6.45 14.81 25.34
CA TYR A 199 5.16 14.40 24.79
C TYR A 199 5.33 13.98 23.33
N ALA A 200 4.67 12.89 22.97
CA ALA A 200 4.57 12.39 21.61
C ALA A 200 3.09 12.26 21.22
N VAL A 201 2.75 12.65 20.00
CA VAL A 201 1.38 12.56 19.46
C VAL A 201 1.37 12.00 18.06
N GLY A 202 0.24 11.42 17.69
CA GLY A 202 0.08 10.81 16.38
C GLY A 202 -1.32 10.30 16.13
N GLY A 203 -1.40 9.38 15.17
CA GLY A 203 -2.56 8.56 14.88
C GLY A 203 -2.16 7.31 14.10
N VAL A 204 -3.13 6.72 13.41
CA VAL A 204 -2.95 5.70 12.38
C VAL A 204 -3.54 6.32 11.11
N GLY A 205 -2.68 6.78 10.19
CA GLY A 205 -3.11 7.71 9.13
C GLY A 205 -3.80 8.95 9.72
N SER A 206 -5.02 9.26 9.27
CA SER A 206 -5.85 10.36 9.78
C SER A 206 -6.72 10.02 11.00
N ARG A 207 -6.72 8.76 11.46
CA ARG A 207 -7.60 8.22 12.51
C ARG A 207 -6.85 7.78 13.78
N SER A 208 -7.59 7.24 14.75
CA SER A 208 -7.13 6.63 16.00
C SER A 208 -6.05 7.43 16.74
N GLY A 209 -6.29 8.74 16.92
CA GLY A 209 -5.35 9.67 17.54
C GLY A 209 -4.96 9.32 18.98
N PHE A 210 -3.71 9.63 19.37
CA PHE A 210 -3.16 9.31 20.69
C PHE A 210 -2.23 10.41 21.24
N ILE A 211 -2.01 10.37 22.55
CA ILE A 211 -0.98 11.14 23.27
C ILE A 211 -0.19 10.17 24.15
N TRP A 212 1.13 10.20 24.04
CA TRP A 212 2.06 9.54 24.96
C TRP A 212 2.87 10.59 25.73
N HIS A 213 3.19 10.29 27.00
CA HIS A 213 4.03 11.12 27.88
C HIS A 213 5.17 10.28 28.48
N HIS A 214 6.37 10.85 28.51
CA HIS A 214 7.59 10.24 29.07
C HIS A 214 8.05 10.98 30.32
N ASP A 215 8.13 10.27 31.44
CA ASP A 215 8.46 10.79 32.78
C ASP A 215 9.97 10.69 33.13
N GLY A 216 10.82 10.52 32.11
CA GLY A 216 12.24 10.23 32.26
C GLY A 216 12.57 8.75 32.45
N HIS A 217 11.58 7.87 32.66
CA HIS A 217 11.77 6.44 32.91
C HIS A 217 11.01 5.55 31.92
N ALA A 218 9.77 5.90 31.57
CA ALA A 218 8.94 5.13 30.64
C ALA A 218 7.95 6.02 29.88
N TRP A 219 7.56 5.58 28.68
CA TRP A 219 6.42 6.16 27.97
C TRP A 219 5.10 5.58 28.50
N THR A 220 4.10 6.44 28.67
CA THR A 220 2.74 6.07 29.09
C THR A 220 1.71 6.72 28.16
N SER A 221 0.61 6.03 27.89
CA SER A 221 -0.53 6.63 27.16
C SER A 221 -1.35 7.51 28.10
N LEU A 222 -1.71 8.71 27.64
CA LEU A 222 -2.64 9.58 28.36
C LEU A 222 -4.07 9.41 27.83
N ASP A 223 -5.04 9.36 28.75
CA ASP A 223 -6.46 9.26 28.40
C ASP A 223 -6.93 10.50 27.63
N LEU A 224 -7.56 10.25 26.48
CA LEU A 224 -8.28 11.26 25.72
C LEU A 224 -9.70 11.47 26.26
N PRO A 225 -10.30 12.67 26.16
CA PRO A 225 -11.65 12.96 26.64
C PRO A 225 -12.73 12.37 25.72
N GLY A 226 -12.75 11.03 25.57
CA GLY A 226 -13.34 10.31 24.44
C GLY A 226 -14.85 10.42 24.24
N ALA A 227 -15.61 10.86 25.24
CA ALA A 227 -17.05 11.16 25.16
C ALA A 227 -17.35 12.64 24.81
N SER A 228 -16.31 13.48 24.72
CA SER A 228 -16.41 14.90 24.32
C SER A 228 -15.70 15.19 23.00
N LEU A 229 -14.79 14.32 22.55
CA LEU A 229 -14.11 14.47 21.26
C LEU A 229 -15.08 14.32 20.07
N PRO A 230 -14.89 15.12 18.99
CA PRO A 230 -15.53 14.86 17.72
C PRO A 230 -15.02 13.53 17.17
N ARG A 231 -15.86 12.83 16.41
CA ARG A 231 -15.47 11.61 15.70
C ARG A 231 -15.41 11.87 14.20
N LEU A 232 -14.56 11.12 13.52
CA LEU A 232 -14.62 10.97 12.07
C LEU A 232 -15.95 10.33 11.68
N TRP A 233 -16.31 10.39 10.38
CA TRP A 233 -17.60 9.89 9.89
C TRP A 233 -17.83 8.39 10.19
N HIS A 234 -16.75 7.63 10.37
CA HIS A 234 -16.72 6.20 10.75
C HIS A 234 -16.47 5.97 12.25
N GLY A 235 -16.75 6.94 13.13
CA GLY A 235 -16.74 6.79 14.59
C GLY A 235 -15.37 6.89 15.29
N ALA A 236 -14.25 6.75 14.58
CA ALA A 236 -12.90 6.85 15.17
C ALA A 236 -12.55 8.28 15.65
N THR A 237 -11.59 8.36 16.58
CA THR A 237 -11.00 9.64 17.03
C THR A 237 -10.04 10.20 15.98
N PRO A 238 -10.12 11.48 15.56
CA PRO A 238 -9.17 12.06 14.61
C PRO A 238 -7.72 12.03 15.12
N ALA A 239 -6.75 11.86 14.21
CA ALA A 239 -5.33 11.90 14.51
C ALA A 239 -4.87 13.26 15.10
N LEU A 240 -3.81 13.23 15.91
CA LEU A 240 -3.12 14.40 16.42
C LEU A 240 -1.78 14.56 15.67
N PHE A 241 -1.53 15.75 15.13
CA PHE A 241 -0.36 16.01 14.28
C PHE A 241 0.77 16.73 15.03
N LYS A 242 0.47 17.51 16.08
CA LYS A 242 1.51 18.26 16.82
C LYS A 242 1.19 18.56 18.27
N VAL A 243 2.25 18.85 19.02
CA VAL A 243 2.25 19.19 20.44
C VAL A 243 3.24 20.33 20.73
N TRP A 244 2.88 21.23 21.65
CA TRP A 244 3.74 22.29 22.20
C TRP A 244 3.24 22.69 23.60
N GLY A 245 4.10 23.13 24.51
CA GLY A 245 3.67 23.61 25.83
C GLY A 245 4.60 24.63 26.49
N ASP A 246 4.22 25.06 27.70
CA ASP A 246 4.98 25.97 28.56
C ASP A 246 5.12 25.44 30.01
N GLU A 247 5.29 26.31 31.01
CA GLU A 247 5.31 25.93 32.43
C GLU A 247 3.95 25.45 32.98
N ARG A 248 2.84 25.75 32.29
CA ARG A 248 1.46 25.63 32.80
C ARG A 248 0.60 24.68 31.97
N ASP A 249 0.60 24.88 30.66
CA ASP A 249 -0.34 24.29 29.72
C ASP A 249 0.44 23.57 28.60
N THR A 250 -0.03 22.40 28.18
CA THR A 250 0.50 21.67 27.01
C THR A 250 -0.65 21.47 26.04
N PHE A 251 -0.47 21.91 24.79
CA PHE A 251 -1.48 21.92 23.74
C PHE A 251 -1.18 20.85 22.70
N PHE A 252 -2.23 20.22 22.18
CA PHE A 252 -2.18 19.18 21.16
C PHE A 252 -3.19 19.52 20.05
N VAL A 253 -2.80 19.39 18.78
CA VAL A 253 -3.65 19.75 17.63
C VAL A 253 -3.72 18.65 16.58
N GLY A 254 -4.81 18.59 15.82
CA GLY A 254 -5.07 17.50 14.88
C GLY A 254 -6.15 17.76 13.82
N GLY A 255 -6.72 16.67 13.29
CA GLY A 255 -7.84 16.70 12.35
C GLY A 255 -9.14 17.28 12.95
N LEU A 256 -10.10 17.66 12.10
CA LEU A 256 -11.37 18.31 12.47
C LEU A 256 -11.19 19.56 13.36
N GLY A 257 -10.13 20.33 13.13
CA GLY A 257 -9.77 21.52 13.89
C GLY A 257 -9.58 21.27 15.40
N GLN A 258 -9.27 20.03 15.81
CA GLN A 258 -9.23 19.69 17.23
C GLN A 258 -8.06 20.37 17.93
N VAL A 259 -8.35 20.98 19.09
CA VAL A 259 -7.38 21.56 20.01
C VAL A 259 -7.64 21.01 21.40
N LEU A 260 -6.68 20.26 21.92
CA LEU A 260 -6.69 19.68 23.27
C LEU A 260 -5.66 20.39 24.15
N ARG A 261 -5.83 20.33 25.47
CA ARG A 261 -4.92 20.94 26.44
C ARG A 261 -4.81 20.11 27.73
N ARG A 262 -3.58 19.86 28.18
CA ARG A 262 -3.27 19.33 29.53
C ARG A 262 -2.77 20.48 30.41
N ARG A 263 -3.08 20.43 31.71
CA ARG A 263 -2.73 21.48 32.71
C ARG A 263 -1.83 20.90 33.79
N GLY A 264 -0.52 21.11 33.67
CA GLY A 264 0.47 20.34 34.43
C GLY A 264 0.16 18.84 34.35
N ASP A 265 0.08 18.18 35.50
CA ASP A 265 -0.25 16.74 35.58
C ASP A 265 -1.75 16.40 35.47
N GLY A 266 -2.60 17.36 35.12
CA GLY A 266 -4.04 17.16 34.96
C GLY A 266 -4.45 16.22 33.81
N PRO A 267 -5.77 15.96 33.66
CA PRO A 267 -6.31 15.26 32.50
C PRO A 267 -6.16 16.09 31.21
N VAL A 268 -6.37 15.45 30.07
CA VAL A 268 -6.46 16.14 28.77
C VAL A 268 -7.88 16.67 28.57
N GLU A 269 -8.01 17.99 28.46
CA GLU A 269 -9.27 18.71 28.23
C GLU A 269 -9.42 19.07 26.75
N LEU A 270 -10.65 19.00 26.21
CA LEU A 270 -10.97 19.54 24.89
C LEU A 270 -11.19 21.06 24.97
N VAL A 271 -10.49 21.84 24.14
CA VAL A 271 -10.66 23.30 24.02
C VAL A 271 -11.51 23.68 22.81
N ARG A 272 -11.31 23.03 21.66
CA ARG A 272 -12.09 23.26 20.42
C ARG A 272 -12.15 22.00 19.55
N ALA A 273 -13.27 21.82 18.86
CA ALA A 273 -13.60 20.69 17.97
C ALA A 273 -14.37 21.14 16.72
N GLU A 274 -14.14 22.38 16.27
CA GLU A 274 -14.95 23.03 15.23
C GLU A 274 -14.12 23.30 13.97
N GLY A 275 -14.51 22.62 12.88
CA GLY A 275 -14.05 22.84 11.51
C GLY A 275 -13.85 21.53 10.75
N GLU A 276 -13.91 21.59 9.42
CA GLU A 276 -13.50 20.46 8.55
C GLU A 276 -11.98 20.44 8.35
N ASP A 277 -11.29 21.58 8.50
CA ASP A 277 -9.83 21.70 8.32
C ASP A 277 -9.00 20.93 9.36
N THR A 278 -7.88 20.37 8.92
CA THR A 278 -6.80 19.89 9.79
C THR A 278 -5.95 21.05 10.32
N LEU A 279 -5.53 20.96 11.59
CA LEU A 279 -4.44 21.76 12.17
C LEU A 279 -3.16 20.91 12.21
N PHE A 280 -2.11 21.37 11.52
CA PHE A 280 -0.89 20.59 11.28
C PHE A 280 0.22 20.84 12.32
N THR A 281 0.38 22.08 12.79
CA THR A 281 1.41 22.46 13.78
C THR A 281 0.86 23.48 14.77
N VAL A 282 1.31 23.40 16.02
CA VAL A 282 1.08 24.39 17.09
C VAL A 282 2.42 24.87 17.65
N ALA A 283 2.54 26.17 17.89
CA ALA A 283 3.69 26.77 18.55
C ALA A 283 3.25 27.97 19.40
N GLY A 284 4.04 28.33 20.41
CA GLY A 284 3.78 29.49 21.26
C GLY A 284 5.05 30.23 21.64
N ARG A 285 4.85 31.40 22.24
CA ARG A 285 5.94 32.18 22.84
C ARG A 285 6.44 31.52 24.13
N ALA A 286 7.74 31.64 24.39
CA ALA A 286 8.39 31.10 25.59
C ALA A 286 7.89 31.70 26.92
N ASP A 287 7.07 32.76 26.90
CA ASP A 287 6.42 33.36 28.07
C ASP A 287 4.93 33.00 28.22
N GLY A 288 4.39 32.17 27.30
CA GLY A 288 2.98 31.79 27.25
C GLY A 288 2.02 32.93 26.87
N SER A 289 2.52 34.06 26.33
CA SER A 289 1.67 35.24 26.04
C SER A 289 0.82 35.15 24.77
N GLU A 290 1.23 34.34 23.79
CA GLU A 290 0.45 34.00 22.60
C GLU A 290 0.83 32.58 22.15
N VAL A 291 -0.18 31.77 21.80
CA VAL A 291 -0.02 30.43 21.21
C VAL A 291 -0.89 30.37 19.95
N LEU A 292 -0.32 29.84 18.87
CA LEU A 292 -0.93 29.75 17.55
C LEU A 292 -0.86 28.32 17.02
N ALA A 293 -1.99 27.80 16.54
CA ALA A 293 -2.04 26.63 15.68
C ALA A 293 -2.27 27.07 14.23
N VAL A 294 -1.71 26.35 13.25
CA VAL A 294 -1.93 26.62 11.83
C VAL A 294 -2.38 25.37 11.08
N GLY A 295 -3.11 25.60 9.98
CA GLY A 295 -3.67 24.53 9.18
C GLY A 295 -4.43 25.03 7.96
N GLY A 296 -5.48 24.31 7.61
CA GLY A 296 -6.39 24.63 6.51
C GLY A 296 -6.44 23.55 5.43
N THR A 297 -7.52 23.53 4.66
CA THR A 297 -7.73 22.60 3.54
C THR A 297 -7.35 23.22 2.19
N LEU A 298 -7.90 24.40 1.86
CA LEU A 298 -7.64 25.14 0.61
C LEU A 298 -7.01 26.52 0.85
N SER A 299 -7.31 27.13 1.99
CA SER A 299 -6.74 28.41 2.43
C SER A 299 -6.12 28.27 3.81
N ALA A 300 -5.15 29.13 4.11
CA ALA A 300 -4.51 29.21 5.42
C ALA A 300 -5.53 29.47 6.55
N ARG A 301 -5.50 28.62 7.58
CA ARG A 301 -6.19 28.83 8.87
C ARG A 301 -5.15 29.07 9.97
N VAL A 302 -5.42 30.05 10.83
CA VAL A 302 -4.60 30.40 12.00
C VAL A 302 -5.52 30.49 13.23
N ASP A 303 -5.33 29.59 14.19
CA ASP A 303 -6.12 29.49 15.42
C ASP A 303 -5.31 30.01 16.61
N ARG A 304 -5.66 31.17 17.18
CA ARG A 304 -5.00 31.72 18.38
C ARG A 304 -5.66 31.18 19.64
N LEU A 305 -4.88 30.54 20.50
CA LEU A 305 -5.38 29.92 21.73
C LEU A 305 -5.39 30.97 22.84
N VAL A 306 -6.56 31.30 23.40
CA VAL A 306 -6.75 32.43 24.32
C VAL A 306 -7.57 32.00 25.55
N GLY A 307 -6.86 31.70 26.63
CA GLY A 307 -7.45 31.37 27.94
C GLY A 307 -8.17 30.02 27.95
N GLU A 308 -9.48 30.03 27.71
CA GLU A 308 -10.34 28.83 27.66
C GLU A 308 -10.97 28.60 26.28
N GLY A 309 -10.54 29.33 25.25
CA GLY A 309 -11.10 29.22 23.89
C GLY A 309 -10.08 29.55 22.81
N VAL A 310 -10.58 29.67 21.57
CA VAL A 310 -9.77 29.89 20.37
C VAL A 310 -10.39 31.04 19.56
N ASP A 311 -9.53 31.88 18.99
CA ASP A 311 -9.87 32.94 18.04
C ASP A 311 -9.29 32.59 16.67
N SER A 312 -10.15 32.18 15.73
CA SER A 312 -9.78 31.65 14.41
C SER A 312 -9.76 32.72 13.33
N GLU A 313 -8.68 32.77 12.56
CA GLU A 313 -8.43 33.68 11.44
C GLU A 313 -8.22 32.84 10.16
N VAL A 314 -9.02 33.06 9.11
CA VAL A 314 -8.84 32.44 7.80
C VAL A 314 -8.28 33.47 6.83
N LEU A 315 -7.17 33.14 6.18
CA LEU A 315 -6.46 34.03 5.27
C LEU A 315 -6.70 33.55 3.83
N GLU A 316 -7.87 33.89 3.26
CA GLU A 316 -8.32 33.46 1.91
C GLU A 316 -7.29 33.69 0.79
N ALA A 317 -6.39 34.68 0.97
CA ALA A 317 -5.35 35.04 0.02
C ALA A 317 -4.11 34.13 0.02
N PHE A 318 -4.00 33.18 0.97
CA PHE A 318 -2.87 32.26 1.11
C PHE A 318 -3.34 30.80 1.13
N PRO A 319 -2.55 29.85 0.57
CA PRO A 319 -2.89 28.43 0.61
C PRO A 319 -2.69 27.84 2.02
N LEU A 320 -3.01 26.56 2.20
CA LEU A 320 -2.87 25.87 3.50
C LEU A 320 -1.46 26.00 4.11
N LEU A 321 -1.42 26.13 5.45
CA LEU A 321 -0.18 26.24 6.24
C LEU A 321 0.08 24.94 7.00
N GLN A 322 1.34 24.53 7.07
CA GLN A 322 1.78 23.30 7.75
C GLN A 322 2.73 23.60 8.91
N GLY A 323 3.64 24.57 8.78
CA GLY A 323 4.60 24.96 9.82
C GLY A 323 4.24 26.28 10.51
N ILE A 324 4.51 26.38 11.81
CA ILE A 324 4.46 27.64 12.59
C ILE A 324 5.60 27.66 13.62
N ALA A 325 6.29 28.78 13.73
CA ALA A 325 7.34 29.02 14.73
C ALA A 325 7.32 30.49 15.20
N PHE A 326 7.92 30.76 16.36
CA PHE A 326 8.14 32.12 16.87
C PHE A 326 9.61 32.49 16.80
N ALA A 327 9.90 33.66 16.24
CA ALA A 327 11.22 34.28 16.26
C ALA A 327 11.59 34.79 17.68
N PRO A 328 12.88 35.02 17.98
CA PRO A 328 13.33 35.50 19.29
C PRO A 328 12.76 36.88 19.72
N ASP A 329 12.28 37.68 18.77
CA ASP A 329 11.58 38.96 19.04
C ASP A 329 10.07 38.80 19.33
N GLY A 330 9.56 37.56 19.30
CA GLY A 330 8.16 37.22 19.48
C GLY A 330 7.30 37.33 18.21
N THR A 331 7.90 37.54 17.04
CA THR A 331 7.21 37.51 15.73
C THR A 331 6.89 36.07 15.32
N PRO A 332 5.64 35.69 15.03
CA PRO A 332 5.33 34.39 14.45
C PRO A 332 5.60 34.36 12.94
N TRP A 333 6.09 33.21 12.48
CA TRP A 333 6.40 32.84 11.10
C TRP A 333 5.70 31.53 10.76
N ALA A 334 5.12 31.42 9.56
CA ALA A 334 4.43 30.22 9.10
C ALA A 334 4.93 29.77 7.71
N SER A 335 4.88 28.47 7.44
CA SER A 335 5.23 27.88 6.14
C SER A 335 4.11 26.97 5.63
N GLY A 336 4.03 26.78 4.30
CA GLY A 336 3.01 25.91 3.69
C GLY A 336 3.14 25.73 2.19
N ALA A 337 2.01 25.41 1.56
CA ALA A 337 1.97 24.95 0.17
C ALA A 337 2.49 25.99 -0.84
N PHE A 338 3.01 25.49 -1.97
CA PHE A 338 3.60 26.26 -3.06
C PHE A 338 4.76 27.17 -2.60
N GLY A 339 5.57 26.69 -1.65
CA GLY A 339 6.69 27.44 -1.09
C GLY A 339 6.30 28.65 -0.24
N THR A 340 5.05 28.72 0.24
CA THR A 340 4.53 29.86 1.01
C THR A 340 5.31 30.05 2.31
N LEU A 341 5.74 31.28 2.58
CA LEU A 341 6.42 31.69 3.81
C LEU A 341 5.83 33.02 4.29
N LEU A 342 5.15 33.02 5.43
CA LEU A 342 4.48 34.20 5.99
C LEU A 342 5.16 34.68 7.28
N ARG A 343 5.14 36.00 7.52
CA ARG A 343 5.56 36.66 8.76
C ARG A 343 4.42 37.55 9.27
N ARG A 344 4.16 37.59 10.57
CA ARG A 344 3.11 38.47 11.14
C ARG A 344 3.68 39.76 11.73
N ILE A 345 3.47 40.89 11.06
CA ILE A 345 3.98 42.22 11.47
C ILE A 345 2.80 43.10 11.92
N GLU A 346 2.93 43.76 13.08
CA GLU A 346 1.90 44.63 13.70
C GLU A 346 0.48 44.00 13.80
N GLY A 347 0.40 42.66 13.75
CA GLY A 347 -0.83 41.86 13.80
C GLY A 347 -1.31 41.32 12.44
N VAL A 348 -0.79 41.84 11.33
CA VAL A 348 -1.13 41.45 9.94
C VAL A 348 -0.17 40.39 9.42
N TRP A 349 -0.68 39.41 8.67
CA TRP A 349 0.15 38.41 7.98
C TRP A 349 0.61 38.92 6.61
N GLU A 350 1.92 38.90 6.38
CA GLU A 350 2.56 39.34 5.14
C GLU A 350 3.35 38.18 4.50
N ASN A 351 3.30 38.06 3.17
CA ASN A 351 4.07 37.07 2.42
C ASN A 351 5.52 37.52 2.24
N VAL A 352 6.46 36.66 2.59
CA VAL A 352 7.90 36.92 2.55
C VAL A 352 8.44 36.56 1.17
N ASN A 353 8.65 37.57 0.32
CA ASN A 353 9.24 37.37 -1.00
C ASN A 353 10.69 36.85 -0.89
N THR A 354 10.88 35.56 -1.10
CA THR A 354 12.17 34.87 -1.05
C THR A 354 13.05 35.19 -2.28
N GLY A 355 12.44 35.58 -3.40
CA GLY A 355 13.12 35.74 -4.68
C GLY A 355 13.56 34.41 -5.33
N LEU A 356 13.04 33.28 -4.85
CA LEU A 356 13.39 31.92 -5.28
C LEU A 356 12.17 31.20 -5.89
N ASP A 357 12.44 30.32 -6.85
CA ASP A 357 11.52 29.29 -7.31
C ASP A 357 11.77 28.07 -6.41
N VAL A 358 10.82 27.73 -5.53
CA VAL A 358 11.00 26.67 -4.52
C VAL A 358 10.46 25.36 -5.11
N PRO A 359 11.29 24.31 -5.31
CA PRO A 359 10.83 23.01 -5.79
C PRO A 359 9.98 22.28 -4.74
N GLY A 360 9.21 21.30 -5.18
CA GLY A 360 8.29 20.52 -4.35
C GLY A 360 6.93 21.20 -4.11
N GLU A 361 5.96 20.43 -3.62
CA GLU A 361 4.59 20.91 -3.36
C GLU A 361 4.48 21.91 -2.19
N SER A 362 5.28 21.79 -1.13
CA SER A 362 5.09 22.57 0.11
C SER A 362 6.33 22.66 1.00
N LEU A 363 6.39 23.72 1.81
CA LEU A 363 7.31 23.85 2.96
C LEU A 363 6.61 23.39 4.26
N HIS A 364 6.72 22.09 4.56
CA HIS A 364 6.07 21.41 5.68
C HIS A 364 6.35 22.04 7.06
N ALA A 365 7.60 22.46 7.31
CA ALA A 365 8.02 22.93 8.63
C ALA A 365 8.90 24.20 8.54
N VAL A 366 8.91 24.97 9.62
CA VAL A 366 9.75 26.16 9.79
C VAL A 366 10.25 26.27 11.23
N TRP A 367 11.50 26.69 11.38
CA TRP A 367 12.17 27.03 12.63
C TRP A 367 12.94 28.35 12.46
N ILE A 368 13.04 29.14 13.53
CA ILE A 368 13.74 30.43 13.53
C ILE A 368 14.81 30.38 14.62
N ASP A 369 16.07 30.59 14.24
CA ASP A 369 17.19 30.49 15.18
C ASP A 369 17.32 31.73 16.10
N PRO A 370 18.15 31.68 17.16
CA PRO A 370 18.36 32.80 18.09
C PRO A 370 18.95 34.07 17.46
N SER A 371 19.49 34.00 16.24
CA SER A 371 19.94 35.16 15.45
C SER A 371 18.84 35.70 14.53
N GLY A 372 17.72 34.97 14.38
CA GLY A 372 16.59 35.30 13.52
C GLY A 372 16.73 34.83 12.08
N ASN A 373 17.66 33.92 11.77
CA ASN A 373 17.68 33.32 10.43
C ASN A 373 16.53 32.31 10.31
N VAL A 374 15.98 32.19 9.10
CA VAL A 374 14.85 31.32 8.79
C VAL A 374 15.39 29.99 8.28
N TRP A 375 14.87 28.89 8.83
CA TRP A 375 15.13 27.54 8.37
C TRP A 375 13.78 26.88 8.09
N SER A 376 13.49 26.51 6.85
CA SER A 376 12.23 25.88 6.47
C SER A 376 12.48 24.72 5.52
N VAL A 377 11.70 23.64 5.66
CA VAL A 377 11.94 22.38 4.95
C VAL A 377 10.66 21.78 4.41
N GLY A 378 10.77 21.01 3.33
CA GLY A 378 9.64 20.42 2.64
C GLY A 378 10.02 19.51 1.47
N GLY A 379 9.11 19.45 0.48
CA GLY A 379 9.17 18.59 -0.69
C GLY A 379 7.76 18.29 -1.20
N ASN A 380 7.55 17.12 -1.82
CA ASN A 380 6.24 16.62 -2.26
C ASN A 380 5.46 15.95 -1.11
N VAL A 381 5.28 16.73 -0.03
CA VAL A 381 4.68 16.34 1.25
C VAL A 381 3.15 16.38 1.29
N ILE A 382 2.50 16.61 0.15
CA ILE A 382 1.04 16.54 -0.01
C ILE A 382 0.68 15.28 -0.81
N SER A 383 1.57 14.84 -1.70
CA SER A 383 1.57 13.53 -2.33
C SER A 383 1.98 12.40 -1.37
N ALA A 384 1.66 11.16 -1.74
CA ALA A 384 2.18 9.95 -1.08
C ALA A 384 3.61 9.57 -1.52
N ALA A 385 4.22 10.29 -2.48
CA ALA A 385 5.58 9.98 -2.95
C ALA A 385 6.67 10.45 -1.98
N LEU A 386 6.38 11.49 -1.18
CA LEU A 386 7.28 12.08 -0.19
C LEU A 386 8.72 12.28 -0.70
N ASP A 387 8.86 12.85 -1.91
CA ASP A 387 10.13 13.09 -2.60
C ASP A 387 10.43 14.60 -2.85
N GLU A 388 11.38 14.91 -3.72
CA GLU A 388 11.85 16.27 -4.06
C GLU A 388 12.20 17.17 -2.85
N GLY A 389 12.96 16.62 -1.90
CA GLY A 389 13.33 17.29 -0.65
C GLY A 389 14.04 18.64 -0.83
N VAL A 390 13.57 19.65 -0.10
CA VAL A 390 14.06 21.03 -0.15
C VAL A 390 14.27 21.63 1.24
N LEU A 391 15.37 22.35 1.42
CA LEU A 391 15.61 23.24 2.56
C LEU A 391 15.80 24.66 2.05
N LEU A 392 14.97 25.56 2.54
CA LEU A 392 15.07 27.00 2.36
C LEU A 392 15.72 27.63 3.59
N HIS A 393 16.79 28.40 3.37
CA HIS A 393 17.50 29.13 4.42
C HIS A 393 17.50 30.64 4.13
N GLY A 394 17.18 31.46 5.11
CA GLY A 394 17.19 32.93 5.01
C GLY A 394 18.08 33.58 6.07
N ALA A 395 19.19 34.19 5.67
CA ALA A 395 20.18 34.77 6.58
C ALA A 395 20.05 36.29 6.76
N ARG A 396 20.14 36.80 8.01
CA ARG A 396 19.93 38.23 8.38
C ARG A 396 21.14 39.16 8.18
N SER A 397 22.11 38.76 7.35
CA SER A 397 23.46 39.35 7.19
C SER A 397 24.33 39.23 8.45
N ASP A 398 25.39 38.42 8.38
CA ASP A 398 26.67 38.85 7.80
C ASP A 398 27.13 38.07 6.56
N GLY A 399 26.40 37.01 6.19
CA GLY A 399 26.66 36.21 4.99
C GLY A 399 27.24 34.83 5.27
N SER A 400 26.92 34.22 6.41
CA SER A 400 27.03 32.78 6.67
C SER A 400 26.29 31.97 5.60
N SER A 401 26.98 31.62 4.51
CA SER A 401 26.42 30.80 3.44
C SER A 401 26.43 29.34 3.86
N VAL A 402 25.28 28.81 4.29
CA VAL A 402 25.09 27.37 4.44
C VAL A 402 25.44 26.70 3.09
N PRO A 403 26.47 25.84 3.04
CA PRO A 403 26.95 25.25 1.80
C PRO A 403 25.96 24.20 1.30
N ALA A 404 25.86 24.07 -0.03
CA ALA A 404 24.97 23.09 -0.62
C ALA A 404 25.51 21.66 -0.43
N LEU A 405 24.70 20.78 0.14
CA LEU A 405 24.93 19.33 0.11
C LEU A 405 24.08 18.73 -1.00
N LEU A 406 24.75 18.34 -2.09
CA LEU A 406 24.15 17.52 -3.14
C LEU A 406 23.83 16.14 -2.56
N PRO A 407 22.75 15.48 -3.00
CA PRO A 407 22.55 14.07 -2.69
C PRO A 407 23.75 13.24 -3.18
N ALA A 408 23.98 12.10 -2.52
CA ALA A 408 24.88 11.09 -3.08
C ALA A 408 24.34 10.65 -4.44
N PRO A 409 25.20 10.28 -5.42
CA PRO A 409 24.70 9.54 -6.58
C PRO A 409 24.06 8.25 -6.07
N GLU A 410 22.86 7.94 -6.58
CA GLU A 410 22.13 6.70 -6.29
C GLU A 410 23.10 5.51 -6.35
N PRO A 411 23.06 4.58 -5.37
CA PRO A 411 23.58 3.25 -5.62
C PRO A 411 22.80 2.63 -6.79
N ALA A 412 23.34 1.59 -7.42
CA ALA A 412 22.48 0.77 -8.27
C ALA A 412 21.41 0.12 -7.36
N PRO A 413 20.14 0.03 -7.78
CA PRO A 413 19.08 -0.55 -6.96
C PRO A 413 19.49 -1.94 -6.48
N GLU A 414 19.17 -2.27 -5.23
CA GLU A 414 19.69 -3.48 -4.59
C GLU A 414 19.29 -4.75 -5.36
N ASP A 415 20.22 -5.71 -5.35
CA ASP A 415 20.28 -6.81 -6.32
C ASP A 415 19.15 -7.81 -6.08
N THR A 416 17.97 -7.53 -6.66
CA THR A 416 16.85 -8.47 -6.79
C THR A 416 17.24 -9.56 -7.80
N THR A 417 18.22 -10.38 -7.40
CA THR A 417 18.94 -11.30 -8.27
C THR A 417 17.98 -12.16 -9.07
N CYS A 418 18.07 -12.07 -10.39
CA CYS A 418 17.36 -13.00 -11.27
C CYS A 418 17.73 -14.44 -10.92
N ASN A 419 16.77 -15.36 -11.01
CA ASN A 419 16.99 -16.80 -10.88
C ASN A 419 17.75 -17.31 -12.12
N ASP A 420 19.00 -16.89 -12.30
CA ASP A 420 19.79 -17.09 -13.51
C ASP A 420 19.90 -18.59 -13.87
N PRO A 421 19.69 -18.96 -15.14
CA PRO A 421 19.97 -20.33 -15.59
C PRO A 421 21.41 -20.72 -15.24
N PRO A 422 21.64 -21.89 -14.60
CA PRO A 422 22.99 -22.27 -14.20
C PRO A 422 23.87 -22.47 -15.45
N PRO A 423 25.17 -22.07 -15.42
CA PRO A 423 26.06 -22.17 -16.58
C PRO A 423 26.32 -23.60 -17.11
N ASP A 424 25.86 -24.62 -16.38
CA ASP A 424 25.76 -26.00 -16.83
C ASP A 424 24.37 -26.54 -16.48
N LEU A 425 23.59 -26.91 -17.51
CA LEU A 425 22.26 -27.50 -17.38
C LEU A 425 22.30 -29.01 -17.14
N SER A 426 23.46 -29.62 -16.89
CA SER A 426 23.59 -31.06 -16.62
C SER A 426 22.71 -31.58 -15.48
N ASN A 427 22.36 -30.74 -14.51
CA ASN A 427 21.48 -31.06 -13.39
C ASN A 427 20.06 -30.45 -13.50
N TRP A 428 19.83 -29.47 -14.39
CA TRP A 428 18.58 -28.70 -14.50
C TRP A 428 18.03 -28.77 -15.92
N SER A 429 16.81 -29.29 -16.09
CA SER A 429 16.16 -29.24 -17.41
C SER A 429 15.77 -27.81 -17.80
N ILE A 430 15.52 -27.58 -19.10
CA ILE A 430 14.98 -26.29 -19.54
C ILE A 430 13.56 -26.03 -18.98
N ALA A 431 12.80 -27.07 -18.64
CA ALA A 431 11.52 -26.91 -17.96
C ALA A 431 11.71 -26.38 -16.51
N ARG A 432 12.71 -26.90 -15.78
CA ARG A 432 13.10 -26.39 -14.46
C ARG A 432 13.51 -24.91 -14.52
N VAL A 433 14.35 -24.52 -15.49
CA VAL A 433 14.80 -23.13 -15.68
C VAL A 433 13.62 -22.16 -15.83
N TRP A 434 12.62 -22.50 -16.63
CA TRP A 434 11.44 -21.64 -16.85
C TRP A 434 10.41 -21.69 -15.73
N ASN A 435 10.34 -22.79 -14.97
CA ASN A 435 9.57 -22.81 -13.72
C ASN A 435 10.20 -21.86 -12.68
N GLU A 436 11.53 -21.86 -12.55
CA GLU A 436 12.26 -20.92 -11.67
C GLU A 436 12.14 -19.46 -12.12
N GLN A 437 12.00 -19.17 -13.43
CA GLN A 437 11.62 -17.82 -13.88
C GLN A 437 10.21 -17.45 -13.41
N THR A 438 9.25 -18.38 -13.51
CA THR A 438 7.87 -18.17 -13.06
C THR A 438 7.81 -17.91 -11.55
N LEU A 439 8.47 -18.75 -10.75
CA LEU A 439 8.55 -18.59 -9.28
C LEU A 439 9.15 -17.22 -8.91
N GLY A 440 10.27 -16.84 -9.53
CA GLY A 440 10.88 -15.52 -9.30
C GLY A 440 9.99 -14.34 -9.69
N ALA A 441 9.12 -14.51 -10.69
CA ALA A 441 8.15 -13.48 -11.07
C ALA A 441 6.96 -13.39 -10.10
N ILE A 442 6.54 -14.52 -9.52
CA ILE A 442 5.49 -14.55 -8.47
C ILE A 442 5.96 -13.76 -7.25
N ARG A 443 7.20 -13.97 -6.77
CA ARG A 443 7.77 -13.24 -5.61
C ARG A 443 7.71 -11.71 -5.74
N ARG A 444 7.69 -11.19 -6.98
CA ARG A 444 7.66 -9.74 -7.28
C ARG A 444 6.27 -9.20 -7.65
N ALA A 445 5.27 -10.06 -7.81
CA ALA A 445 3.90 -9.70 -8.13
C ALA A 445 3.02 -9.60 -6.87
N LEU A 446 1.79 -9.11 -6.98
CA LEU A 446 0.82 -9.16 -5.87
C LEU A 446 0.49 -10.63 -5.52
N PRO A 447 0.16 -10.99 -4.26
CA PRO A 447 -0.03 -12.37 -3.83
C PRO A 447 -1.42 -12.91 -4.24
N GLU A 448 -1.56 -13.26 -5.51
CA GLU A 448 -2.76 -13.79 -6.14
C GLU A 448 -2.65 -15.32 -6.35
N PRO A 449 -2.84 -16.17 -5.32
CA PRO A 449 -2.57 -17.61 -5.41
C PRO A 449 -3.38 -18.33 -6.51
N THR A 450 -4.56 -17.80 -6.85
CA THR A 450 -5.40 -18.22 -7.97
C THR A 450 -4.74 -17.97 -9.34
N VAL A 451 -4.29 -16.73 -9.58
CA VAL A 451 -3.59 -16.31 -10.80
C VAL A 451 -2.26 -17.05 -10.92
N HIS A 452 -1.53 -17.22 -9.81
CA HIS A 452 -0.21 -17.85 -9.79
C HIS A 452 -0.27 -19.36 -10.04
N ALA A 453 -1.24 -20.07 -9.47
CA ALA A 453 -1.50 -21.48 -9.81
C ALA A 453 -1.78 -21.66 -11.30
N ARG A 454 -2.61 -20.79 -11.89
CA ARG A 454 -2.94 -20.80 -13.32
C ARG A 454 -1.74 -20.47 -14.20
N ASN A 455 -0.90 -19.50 -13.81
CA ASN A 455 0.33 -19.17 -14.53
C ASN A 455 1.35 -20.32 -14.51
N LEU A 456 1.57 -20.94 -13.35
CA LEU A 456 2.40 -22.15 -13.20
C LEU A 456 1.90 -23.31 -14.07
N TYR A 457 0.58 -23.51 -14.14
CA TYR A 457 -0.05 -24.52 -14.99
C TYR A 457 0.13 -24.21 -16.50
N HIS A 458 -0.13 -22.98 -16.93
CA HIS A 458 -0.01 -22.59 -18.34
C HIS A 458 1.45 -22.63 -18.83
N VAL A 459 2.43 -22.33 -17.97
CA VAL A 459 3.86 -22.53 -18.28
C VAL A 459 4.19 -24.02 -18.42
N SER A 460 3.76 -24.88 -17.49
CA SER A 460 3.92 -26.34 -17.64
C SER A 460 3.29 -26.89 -18.93
N LEU A 461 2.13 -26.34 -19.32
CA LEU A 461 1.41 -26.72 -20.55
C LEU A 461 2.16 -26.29 -21.82
N ALA A 462 2.66 -25.05 -21.88
CA ALA A 462 3.47 -24.56 -22.99
C ALA A 462 4.80 -25.34 -23.14
N LEU A 463 5.45 -25.66 -22.02
CA LEU A 463 6.66 -26.49 -21.97
C LEU A 463 6.37 -27.93 -22.42
N HIS A 464 5.26 -28.52 -21.98
CA HIS A 464 4.82 -29.84 -22.44
C HIS A 464 4.63 -29.88 -23.95
N ASP A 465 3.92 -28.92 -24.53
CA ASP A 465 3.63 -28.93 -25.97
C ASP A 465 4.91 -28.73 -26.81
N ALA A 466 5.80 -27.83 -26.39
CA ALA A 466 7.10 -27.65 -27.03
C ALA A 466 8.03 -28.88 -26.91
N TRP A 467 7.93 -29.65 -25.83
CA TRP A 467 8.59 -30.95 -25.70
C TRP A 467 7.93 -32.04 -26.58
N ALA A 468 6.61 -32.11 -26.57
CA ALA A 468 5.80 -33.13 -27.26
C ALA A 468 5.95 -33.08 -28.78
N VAL A 469 6.11 -31.89 -29.37
CA VAL A 469 6.39 -31.69 -30.81
C VAL A 469 7.65 -32.45 -31.29
N PHE A 470 8.57 -32.79 -30.38
CA PHE A 470 9.80 -33.55 -30.69
C PHE A 470 9.83 -34.96 -30.07
N ALA A 471 8.95 -35.29 -29.12
CA ALA A 471 8.96 -36.57 -28.40
C ALA A 471 8.23 -37.67 -29.18
N ALA A 472 8.80 -38.88 -29.18
CA ALA A 472 8.33 -39.96 -30.06
C ALA A 472 7.04 -40.62 -29.55
N GLY A 473 5.91 -40.31 -30.19
CA GLY A 473 4.58 -40.84 -29.84
C GLY A 473 3.77 -39.92 -28.92
N GLU A 474 4.29 -38.73 -28.62
CA GLU A 474 3.57 -37.68 -27.91
C GLU A 474 2.84 -36.74 -28.88
N ALA A 475 1.94 -35.93 -28.34
CA ALA A 475 1.23 -34.88 -29.05
C ALA A 475 0.99 -33.69 -28.10
N GLY A 476 0.96 -32.48 -28.64
CA GLY A 476 0.57 -31.29 -27.89
C GLY A 476 -0.91 -31.36 -27.45
N LEU A 477 -1.21 -30.72 -26.34
CA LEU A 477 -2.52 -30.64 -25.71
C LEU A 477 -3.33 -29.42 -26.21
N VAL A 478 -2.63 -28.37 -26.64
CA VAL A 478 -3.19 -27.15 -27.24
C VAL A 478 -2.65 -26.94 -28.66
N HIS A 479 -1.33 -27.03 -28.86
CA HIS A 479 -0.69 -26.78 -30.16
C HIS A 479 -0.33 -28.05 -30.91
N ALA A 480 -1.15 -28.40 -31.91
CA ALA A 480 -1.01 -29.61 -32.72
C ALA A 480 -0.02 -29.47 -33.90
N GLU A 481 1.24 -29.16 -33.62
CA GLU A 481 2.33 -29.20 -34.61
C GLU A 481 3.20 -30.48 -34.43
N SER A 482 4.04 -30.82 -35.41
CA SER A 482 4.93 -31.98 -35.33
C SER A 482 6.20 -31.75 -36.12
N ALA A 483 7.34 -31.85 -35.44
CA ALA A 483 8.65 -31.60 -36.03
C ALA A 483 9.56 -32.84 -35.88
N ARG A 484 10.83 -32.68 -36.25
CA ARG A 484 11.91 -33.58 -35.85
C ARG A 484 13.07 -32.72 -35.39
N ALA A 485 13.44 -32.85 -34.12
CA ALA A 485 14.61 -32.16 -33.60
C ALA A 485 15.87 -32.66 -34.34
N PRO A 486 16.74 -31.77 -34.85
CA PRO A 486 18.07 -32.17 -35.31
C PRO A 486 19.00 -32.51 -34.14
N ASP A 487 18.80 -31.84 -32.99
CA ASP A 487 19.62 -31.89 -31.78
C ASP A 487 18.84 -31.30 -30.58
N ASP A 488 19.50 -31.24 -29.42
CA ASP A 488 18.91 -30.72 -28.17
C ASP A 488 18.75 -29.20 -28.13
N GLY A 489 19.58 -28.44 -28.86
CA GLY A 489 19.49 -26.98 -28.92
C GLY A 489 18.17 -26.51 -29.52
N ALA A 490 17.68 -27.22 -30.54
CA ALA A 490 16.35 -26.99 -31.09
C ALA A 490 15.21 -27.24 -30.08
N ARG A 491 15.39 -28.16 -29.11
CA ARG A 491 14.39 -28.41 -28.06
C ARG A 491 14.41 -27.27 -27.02
N THR A 492 15.60 -26.91 -26.55
CA THR A 492 15.82 -25.79 -25.62
C THR A 492 15.25 -24.48 -26.16
N ALA A 493 15.52 -24.15 -27.42
CA ALA A 493 15.03 -22.92 -28.05
C ALA A 493 13.49 -22.88 -28.12
N ALA A 494 12.83 -23.93 -28.63
CA ALA A 494 11.38 -23.95 -28.75
C ALA A 494 10.66 -23.90 -27.39
N MET A 495 11.15 -24.65 -26.40
CA MET A 495 10.60 -24.60 -25.04
C MET A 495 10.79 -23.22 -24.39
N SER A 496 11.92 -22.56 -24.67
CA SER A 496 12.22 -21.23 -24.12
C SER A 496 11.39 -20.13 -24.74
N HIS A 497 11.25 -20.08 -26.07
CA HIS A 497 10.38 -19.08 -26.73
C HIS A 497 8.90 -19.26 -26.33
N ALA A 498 8.44 -20.49 -26.11
CA ALA A 498 7.08 -20.75 -25.62
C ALA A 498 6.85 -20.20 -24.20
N ALA A 499 7.75 -20.49 -23.26
CA ALA A 499 7.65 -19.99 -21.90
C ALA A 499 7.89 -18.47 -21.81
N PHE A 500 8.90 -17.95 -22.52
CA PHE A 500 9.21 -16.53 -22.60
C PHE A 500 8.03 -15.70 -23.10
N ARG A 501 7.41 -16.09 -24.24
CA ARG A 501 6.26 -15.36 -24.81
C ARG A 501 5.07 -15.33 -23.85
N LEU A 502 4.79 -16.45 -23.18
CA LEU A 502 3.74 -16.52 -22.17
C LEU A 502 4.06 -15.64 -20.96
N LEU A 503 5.25 -15.76 -20.36
CA LEU A 503 5.63 -14.99 -19.17
C LEU A 503 5.72 -13.47 -19.43
N MET A 504 6.20 -13.07 -20.61
CA MET A 504 6.15 -11.67 -21.06
C MET A 504 4.71 -11.14 -21.10
N HIS A 505 3.76 -11.91 -21.63
CA HIS A 505 2.35 -11.54 -21.64
C HIS A 505 1.75 -11.48 -20.22
N ARG A 506 2.13 -12.41 -19.32
CA ARG A 506 1.57 -12.52 -17.97
C ARG A 506 2.07 -11.48 -16.98
N TYR A 507 3.34 -11.09 -17.05
CA TYR A 507 3.98 -10.29 -15.99
C TYR A 507 4.42 -8.88 -16.41
N ALA A 508 4.57 -8.56 -17.71
CA ALA A 508 5.12 -7.26 -18.13
C ALA A 508 4.30 -6.02 -17.71
N HIS A 509 3.05 -6.19 -17.29
CA HIS A 509 2.14 -5.12 -16.86
C HIS A 509 1.65 -5.27 -15.41
N ARG A 510 2.11 -6.27 -14.65
CA ARG A 510 1.80 -6.43 -13.22
C ARG A 510 2.87 -5.73 -12.37
N THR A 511 2.64 -5.63 -11.06
CA THR A 511 3.66 -5.25 -10.08
C THR A 511 4.91 -6.14 -10.22
N GLY A 512 6.11 -5.57 -10.08
CA GLY A 512 7.37 -6.28 -10.34
C GLY A 512 7.64 -6.62 -11.81
N GLY A 513 6.78 -6.18 -12.73
CA GLY A 513 6.84 -6.48 -14.16
C GLY A 513 8.17 -6.12 -14.84
N PRO A 514 8.70 -4.88 -14.71
CA PRO A 514 9.95 -4.49 -15.36
C PRO A 514 11.15 -5.36 -14.98
N VAL A 515 11.35 -5.64 -13.69
CA VAL A 515 12.41 -6.53 -13.20
C VAL A 515 12.22 -7.96 -13.72
N SER A 516 10.97 -8.44 -13.75
CA SER A 516 10.66 -9.77 -14.28
C SER A 516 10.94 -9.89 -15.78
N VAL A 517 10.58 -8.87 -16.57
CA VAL A 517 10.93 -8.78 -18.00
C VAL A 517 12.44 -8.81 -18.22
N ASP A 518 13.21 -8.02 -17.47
CA ASP A 518 14.67 -8.02 -17.57
C ASP A 518 15.27 -9.38 -17.18
N CYS A 519 14.75 -10.06 -16.16
CA CYS A 519 15.16 -11.43 -15.82
C CYS A 519 14.82 -12.44 -16.91
N PHE A 520 13.63 -12.39 -17.51
CA PHE A 520 13.27 -13.30 -18.62
C PHE A 520 14.16 -13.08 -19.84
N ARG A 521 14.43 -11.81 -20.20
CA ARG A 521 15.33 -11.46 -21.32
C ARG A 521 16.78 -11.85 -21.02
N ARG A 522 17.23 -11.71 -19.77
CA ARG A 522 18.53 -12.19 -19.29
C ARG A 522 18.65 -13.71 -19.38
N ALA A 523 17.61 -14.46 -18.99
CA ALA A 523 17.58 -15.91 -19.11
C ALA A 523 17.72 -16.37 -20.58
N MET A 524 17.02 -15.72 -21.52
CA MET A 524 17.18 -15.98 -22.97
C MET A 524 18.64 -15.76 -23.43
N VAL A 525 19.25 -14.64 -23.06
CA VAL A 525 20.65 -14.33 -23.43
C VAL A 525 21.65 -15.31 -22.80
N LEU A 526 21.42 -15.78 -21.57
CA LEU A 526 22.25 -16.80 -20.91
C LEU A 526 22.11 -18.19 -21.55
N LEU A 527 21.02 -18.43 -22.28
CA LEU A 527 20.77 -19.66 -23.05
C LEU A 527 21.28 -19.60 -24.51
N ASP A 528 21.98 -18.52 -24.90
CA ASP A 528 22.40 -18.22 -26.29
C ASP A 528 21.22 -18.07 -27.27
N LEU A 529 20.09 -17.54 -26.77
CA LEU A 529 18.85 -17.27 -27.52
C LEU A 529 18.63 -15.77 -27.69
N ASP A 530 17.91 -15.39 -28.75
CA ASP A 530 17.55 -13.99 -29.04
C ASP A 530 16.20 -13.63 -28.38
N PRO A 531 16.16 -12.75 -27.36
CA PRO A 531 14.90 -12.32 -26.73
C PRO A 531 14.06 -11.39 -27.62
N ASP A 532 14.57 -11.00 -28.80
CA ASP A 532 13.87 -10.15 -29.78
C ASP A 532 13.42 -10.92 -31.04
N ASP A 533 13.58 -12.25 -31.10
CA ASP A 533 12.95 -13.11 -32.12
C ASP A 533 11.49 -13.43 -31.72
N ASP A 534 10.56 -12.59 -32.20
CA ASP A 534 9.11 -12.68 -31.97
C ASP A 534 8.34 -13.40 -33.09
N ASP A 535 9.05 -13.94 -34.10
CA ASP A 535 8.48 -14.47 -35.35
C ASP A 535 7.51 -15.63 -35.06
N LEU A 536 6.43 -15.70 -35.84
CA LEU A 536 5.42 -16.76 -35.80
C LEU A 536 5.42 -17.61 -37.08
N GLU A 537 6.09 -17.17 -38.15
CA GLU A 537 6.14 -17.88 -39.42
C GLU A 537 7.34 -18.85 -39.52
N GLY A 538 7.28 -19.76 -40.48
CA GLY A 538 8.42 -20.61 -40.83
C GLY A 538 8.82 -21.68 -39.79
N PRO A 539 9.96 -22.36 -40.04
CA PRO A 539 10.33 -23.61 -39.37
C PRO A 539 11.46 -23.45 -38.33
N SER A 540 11.72 -22.25 -37.82
CA SER A 540 12.73 -22.07 -36.76
C SER A 540 12.20 -22.63 -35.44
N PRO A 541 13.08 -23.13 -34.53
CA PRO A 541 12.67 -23.52 -33.19
C PRO A 541 12.07 -22.36 -32.39
N ALA A 542 12.60 -21.14 -32.57
CA ALA A 542 12.06 -19.92 -31.98
C ALA A 542 10.61 -19.66 -32.42
N ALA A 543 10.33 -19.68 -33.73
CA ALA A 543 8.99 -19.45 -34.24
C ALA A 543 8.00 -20.58 -33.87
N LEU A 544 8.46 -21.82 -33.76
CA LEU A 544 7.68 -22.91 -33.17
C LEU A 544 7.31 -22.60 -31.71
N GLY A 545 8.28 -22.19 -30.90
CA GLY A 545 8.05 -21.81 -29.50
C GLY A 545 7.09 -20.62 -29.37
N ASN A 546 7.30 -19.56 -30.16
CA ASN A 546 6.42 -18.40 -30.23
C ASN A 546 4.99 -18.80 -30.63
N ARG A 547 4.80 -19.71 -31.60
CA ARG A 547 3.48 -20.25 -31.95
C ARG A 547 2.82 -20.99 -30.78
N ILE A 548 3.57 -21.81 -30.03
CA ILE A 548 3.05 -22.56 -28.87
C ILE A 548 2.65 -21.61 -27.74
N GLY A 549 3.51 -20.63 -27.40
CA GLY A 549 3.20 -19.61 -26.42
C GLY A 549 1.96 -18.81 -26.80
N GLN A 550 1.82 -18.43 -28.08
CA GLN A 550 0.63 -17.75 -28.59
C GLN A 550 -0.62 -18.65 -28.53
N ALA A 551 -0.52 -19.93 -28.89
CA ALA A 551 -1.64 -20.87 -28.85
C ALA A 551 -2.17 -21.07 -27.41
N VAL A 552 -1.30 -21.09 -26.40
CA VAL A 552 -1.71 -21.15 -24.98
C VAL A 552 -2.35 -19.83 -24.53
N ILE A 553 -1.84 -18.68 -24.99
CA ILE A 553 -2.49 -17.38 -24.73
C ILE A 553 -3.91 -17.35 -25.34
N ASP A 554 -4.03 -17.66 -26.62
CA ASP A 554 -5.27 -17.59 -27.38
C ASP A 554 -6.33 -18.58 -26.86
N ALA A 555 -5.92 -19.79 -26.43
CA ALA A 555 -6.82 -20.82 -25.92
C ALA A 555 -7.44 -20.48 -24.55
N PHE A 556 -6.74 -19.70 -23.73
CA PHE A 556 -7.14 -19.37 -22.36
C PHE A 556 -7.54 -17.90 -22.14
N ALA A 557 -7.61 -17.08 -23.20
CA ALA A 557 -7.97 -15.67 -23.13
C ALA A 557 -9.43 -15.38 -22.68
N GLN A 558 -10.30 -16.39 -22.68
CA GLN A 558 -11.72 -16.32 -22.27
C GLN A 558 -12.11 -17.56 -21.42
N ASP A 559 -11.18 -18.03 -20.59
CA ASP A 559 -11.31 -19.24 -19.77
C ASP A 559 -12.02 -19.03 -18.43
N GLY A 560 -12.75 -17.94 -18.25
CA GLY A 560 -13.39 -17.56 -16.98
C GLY A 560 -12.48 -16.84 -15.99
N SER A 561 -11.19 -16.63 -16.27
CA SER A 561 -10.28 -15.93 -15.33
C SER A 561 -10.43 -14.41 -15.27
N HIS A 562 -11.17 -13.79 -16.21
CA HIS A 562 -11.26 -12.32 -16.38
C HIS A 562 -9.89 -11.62 -16.53
N GLU A 563 -8.90 -12.29 -17.13
CA GLU A 563 -7.59 -11.70 -17.48
C GLU A 563 -7.68 -10.33 -18.18
N HIS A 564 -8.67 -10.14 -19.06
CA HIS A 564 -8.90 -8.89 -19.77
C HIS A 564 -9.46 -7.73 -18.90
N LEU A 565 -9.78 -8.02 -17.62
CA LEU A 565 -10.19 -7.08 -16.57
C LEU A 565 -9.17 -7.08 -15.40
N ASP A 566 -7.93 -7.51 -15.66
CA ASP A 566 -6.88 -7.73 -14.64
C ASP A 566 -7.37 -8.61 -13.46
N TYR A 567 -8.08 -9.70 -13.81
CA TYR A 567 -8.60 -10.71 -12.89
C TYR A 567 -9.65 -10.20 -11.88
N THR A 568 -10.28 -9.06 -12.14
CA THR A 568 -11.36 -8.51 -11.30
C THR A 568 -12.75 -9.08 -11.60
N ASP A 569 -13.63 -9.05 -10.60
CA ASP A 569 -15.09 -9.28 -10.73
C ASP A 569 -15.82 -7.96 -10.41
N PRO A 570 -16.23 -7.17 -11.43
CA PRO A 570 -16.94 -5.91 -11.21
C PRO A 570 -18.40 -6.09 -10.79
N ASP A 571 -18.91 -7.32 -10.75
CA ASP A 571 -20.29 -7.65 -10.37
C ASP A 571 -20.42 -8.15 -8.93
N TYR A 572 -19.31 -8.54 -8.28
CA TYR A 572 -19.30 -8.90 -6.85
C TYR A 572 -19.72 -7.75 -5.93
N ARG A 573 -20.50 -8.05 -4.89
CA ARG A 573 -20.99 -7.10 -3.89
C ARG A 573 -20.80 -7.72 -2.50
N TYR A 574 -20.16 -6.99 -1.59
CA TYR A 574 -19.92 -7.43 -0.22
C TYR A 574 -21.23 -7.54 0.57
N GLY A 575 -21.41 -8.63 1.31
CA GLY A 575 -22.58 -8.85 2.17
C GLY A 575 -22.56 -8.11 3.52
N ASN A 576 -21.41 -7.53 3.90
CA ASN A 576 -21.20 -6.82 5.17
C ASN A 576 -20.39 -5.52 4.96
N PRO A 577 -20.55 -4.51 5.84
CA PRO A 577 -19.65 -3.36 5.91
C PRO A 577 -18.23 -3.78 6.35
N ALA A 578 -17.21 -3.01 5.96
CA ALA A 578 -15.82 -3.36 6.26
C ALA A 578 -15.44 -3.21 7.75
N LEU A 579 -14.70 -4.17 8.30
CA LEU A 579 -14.21 -4.11 9.68
C LEU A 579 -13.01 -3.18 9.78
N VAL A 580 -13.20 -2.00 10.40
CA VAL A 580 -12.08 -1.12 10.79
C VAL A 580 -11.29 -1.82 11.90
N VAL A 581 -10.24 -2.56 11.52
CA VAL A 581 -9.52 -3.47 12.43
C VAL A 581 -8.90 -2.74 13.63
N ASP A 582 -8.56 -1.47 13.42
CA ASP A 582 -7.91 -0.64 14.44
C ASP A 582 -8.83 -0.25 15.60
N ASP A 583 -10.13 -0.16 15.34
CA ASP A 583 -11.15 0.16 16.33
C ASP A 583 -11.63 -1.13 17.04
N PRO A 584 -12.10 -1.02 18.29
CA PRO A 584 -12.52 -2.17 19.08
C PRO A 584 -13.92 -2.64 18.71
N GLY A 585 -14.13 -3.96 18.74
CA GLY A 585 -15.42 -4.57 18.43
C GLY A 585 -15.63 -4.74 16.93
N ILE A 586 -16.91 -4.79 16.52
CA ILE A 586 -17.34 -5.08 15.15
C ILE A 586 -18.69 -4.42 14.83
N ASP A 587 -18.87 -4.02 13.58
CA ASP A 587 -20.18 -3.68 12.99
C ASP A 587 -20.43 -4.67 11.85
N VAL A 588 -21.55 -5.39 11.83
CA VAL A 588 -21.79 -6.54 10.93
C VAL A 588 -23.28 -6.90 10.82
N ASP A 589 -23.76 -7.18 9.60
CA ASP A 589 -25.17 -7.51 9.32
C ASP A 589 -25.44 -9.03 9.37
N ASP A 590 -24.58 -9.84 8.74
CA ASP A 590 -24.56 -11.31 8.84
C ASP A 590 -23.17 -11.81 9.24
N ILE A 591 -23.03 -12.24 10.49
CA ILE A 591 -21.77 -12.75 11.07
C ILE A 591 -21.35 -14.11 10.50
N ASP A 592 -22.23 -14.88 9.86
CA ASP A 592 -21.81 -16.09 9.16
C ASP A 592 -21.13 -15.75 7.81
N THR A 593 -21.40 -14.57 7.26
CA THR A 593 -20.87 -14.08 5.98
C THR A 593 -19.60 -13.25 6.18
N TRP A 594 -18.74 -13.25 5.16
CA TRP A 594 -17.42 -12.64 5.20
C TRP A 594 -17.51 -11.12 5.29
N GLN A 595 -16.43 -10.56 5.82
CA GLN A 595 -16.29 -9.15 6.09
C GLN A 595 -14.91 -8.72 5.57
N PRO A 596 -14.83 -7.79 4.60
CA PRO A 596 -13.56 -7.22 4.20
C PRO A 596 -12.98 -6.40 5.35
N LEU A 597 -11.65 -6.40 5.51
CA LEU A 597 -10.99 -5.60 6.52
C LEU A 597 -10.69 -4.19 5.97
N ASP A 598 -10.96 -3.15 6.75
CA ASP A 598 -10.46 -1.80 6.50
C ASP A 598 -9.13 -1.61 7.24
N LEU A 599 -8.05 -1.49 6.46
CA LEU A 599 -6.68 -1.37 6.94
C LEU A 599 -6.17 0.06 6.69
N ALA A 600 -5.72 0.73 7.76
CA ALA A 600 -5.23 2.10 7.67
C ALA A 600 -3.88 2.22 6.93
N VAL A 601 -3.13 1.13 6.89
CA VAL A 601 -1.94 0.89 6.07
C VAL A 601 -2.09 -0.54 5.58
N ALA A 602 -2.09 -0.76 4.27
CA ALA A 602 -2.14 -2.07 3.67
C ALA A 602 -0.76 -2.41 3.08
N VAL A 603 -0.27 -3.60 3.35
CA VAL A 603 0.95 -4.15 2.74
C VAL A 603 0.67 -5.60 2.42
N THR A 604 1.02 -6.03 1.22
CA THR A 604 0.87 -7.43 0.83
C THR A 604 1.72 -8.33 1.71
N GLN A 605 1.33 -9.59 1.74
CA GLN A 605 2.10 -10.68 2.32
C GLN A 605 3.58 -10.73 1.87
N ASN A 606 3.88 -10.31 0.63
CA ASN A 606 5.24 -10.22 0.09
C ASN A 606 5.84 -8.79 0.14
N GLY A 607 5.39 -7.94 1.06
CA GLY A 607 6.03 -6.65 1.37
C GLY A 607 5.74 -5.50 0.41
N ILE A 608 4.77 -5.62 -0.49
CA ILE A 608 4.39 -4.58 -1.46
C ILE A 608 3.33 -3.66 -0.81
N PRO A 609 3.53 -2.34 -0.72
CA PRO A 609 2.49 -1.43 -0.23
C PRO A 609 1.24 -1.42 -1.13
N GLU A 610 0.06 -1.37 -0.51
CA GLU A 610 -1.25 -1.22 -1.16
C GLU A 610 -1.98 0.03 -0.63
N ASP A 611 -3.02 0.49 -1.35
CA ASP A 611 -3.85 1.61 -0.92
C ASP A 611 -4.57 1.30 0.41
N SER A 612 -4.57 2.27 1.34
CA SER A 612 -5.28 2.15 2.62
C SER A 612 -6.81 2.14 2.42
N GLY A 613 -7.52 1.23 3.08
CA GLY A 613 -8.97 1.15 3.03
C GLY A 613 -9.50 -0.29 3.08
N PRO A 614 -10.73 -0.54 2.59
CA PRO A 614 -11.37 -1.84 2.61
C PRO A 614 -10.76 -2.82 1.58
N GLN A 615 -10.45 -4.03 2.04
CA GLN A 615 -9.97 -5.14 1.20
C GLN A 615 -10.91 -5.48 0.03
N ALA A 616 -10.33 -5.65 -1.16
CA ALA A 616 -11.03 -6.22 -2.30
C ALA A 616 -10.97 -7.77 -2.27
N TYR A 617 -12.09 -8.46 -2.55
CA TYR A 617 -12.05 -9.93 -2.68
C TYR A 617 -11.19 -10.31 -3.89
N ILE A 618 -10.08 -11.02 -3.65
CA ILE A 618 -9.21 -11.56 -4.70
C ILE A 618 -9.89 -12.73 -5.42
N GLY A 619 -10.25 -12.52 -6.69
CA GLY A 619 -10.74 -13.55 -7.63
C GLY A 619 -12.06 -14.26 -7.26
N PRO A 620 -13.14 -13.55 -6.86
CA PRO A 620 -14.36 -14.18 -6.34
C PRO A 620 -15.16 -14.96 -7.40
N HIS A 621 -14.77 -14.89 -8.66
CA HIS A 621 -15.34 -15.60 -9.82
C HIS A 621 -14.60 -16.90 -10.16
N TRP A 622 -13.47 -17.23 -9.50
CA TRP A 622 -12.52 -18.24 -9.97
C TRP A 622 -13.05 -19.69 -10.08
N GLY A 623 -14.19 -20.02 -9.44
CA GLY A 623 -14.91 -21.28 -9.67
C GLY A 623 -15.41 -21.47 -11.12
N GLN A 624 -15.40 -20.39 -11.92
CA GLN A 624 -15.69 -20.39 -13.35
C GLN A 624 -14.45 -20.59 -14.23
N VAL A 625 -13.25 -20.76 -13.68
CA VAL A 625 -12.04 -20.99 -14.50
C VAL A 625 -12.03 -22.40 -15.10
N VAL A 626 -11.59 -22.53 -16.34
CA VAL A 626 -11.51 -23.81 -17.06
C VAL A 626 -10.52 -24.77 -16.36
N PRO A 627 -10.96 -25.98 -15.94
CA PRO A 627 -10.14 -26.91 -15.17
C PRO A 627 -9.21 -27.78 -16.03
N PHE A 628 -8.19 -28.34 -15.39
CA PHE A 628 -7.30 -29.36 -15.94
C PHE A 628 -7.95 -30.75 -15.94
N ALA A 629 -8.12 -31.37 -14.77
CA ALA A 629 -8.54 -32.75 -14.60
C ALA A 629 -9.92 -32.90 -13.92
N ILE A 630 -10.32 -32.00 -13.03
CA ILE A 630 -11.65 -32.01 -12.37
C ILE A 630 -12.78 -31.74 -13.38
N ARG A 631 -13.97 -32.31 -13.13
CA ARG A 631 -15.18 -32.16 -13.96
C ARG A 631 -16.39 -32.09 -13.05
N ARG A 632 -17.36 -31.20 -13.34
CA ARG A 632 -18.60 -31.09 -12.57
C ARG A 632 -19.46 -32.36 -12.72
N PRO A 633 -20.17 -32.82 -11.68
CA PRO A 633 -21.10 -33.93 -11.80
C PRO A 633 -22.27 -33.64 -12.75
N ALA A 634 -22.74 -32.38 -12.76
CA ALA A 634 -23.74 -31.82 -13.67
C ALA A 634 -23.61 -30.28 -13.71
N PRO A 635 -24.21 -29.59 -14.69
CA PRO A 635 -24.31 -28.12 -14.66
C PRO A 635 -25.03 -27.63 -13.40
N GLY A 636 -24.53 -26.56 -12.79
CA GLY A 636 -25.07 -26.02 -11.53
C GLY A 636 -24.82 -26.89 -10.29
N VAL A 637 -23.90 -27.85 -10.36
CA VAL A 637 -23.42 -28.64 -9.20
C VAL A 637 -21.93 -28.33 -8.99
N PRO A 638 -21.47 -28.11 -7.74
CA PRO A 638 -20.06 -27.88 -7.44
C PRO A 638 -19.19 -29.08 -7.84
N TYR A 639 -17.89 -28.85 -8.02
CA TYR A 639 -16.93 -29.91 -8.34
C TYR A 639 -16.81 -30.95 -7.22
N PHE A 640 -16.90 -30.50 -5.97
CA PHE A 640 -16.89 -31.32 -4.76
C PHE A 640 -17.96 -30.78 -3.80
N ASP A 641 -18.68 -31.69 -3.12
CA ASP A 641 -19.59 -31.32 -2.04
C ASP A 641 -18.74 -31.00 -0.79
N GLY A 642 -18.79 -29.73 -0.34
CA GLY A 642 -18.10 -29.27 0.86
C GLY A 642 -18.91 -29.39 2.16
N GLY A 643 -20.14 -29.93 2.10
CA GLY A 643 -21.05 -29.93 3.23
C GLY A 643 -21.64 -28.56 3.51
N SER A 644 -21.74 -28.18 4.79
CA SER A 644 -22.26 -26.89 5.24
C SER A 644 -21.14 -25.95 5.69
N ARG A 645 -21.29 -24.64 5.40
CA ARG A 645 -20.41 -23.62 6.01
C ARG A 645 -20.50 -23.67 7.54
N PRO A 646 -19.37 -23.46 8.27
CA PRO A 646 -19.42 -23.17 9.69
C PRO A 646 -20.29 -21.95 9.98
N SER A 647 -21.12 -22.03 11.02
CA SER A 647 -22.09 -21.00 11.42
C SER A 647 -22.04 -20.72 12.93
N VAL A 648 -22.33 -19.48 13.34
CA VAL A 648 -22.56 -19.14 14.77
C VAL A 648 -23.79 -19.84 15.37
N HIS A 649 -24.56 -20.55 14.55
CA HIS A 649 -25.68 -21.39 14.96
C HIS A 649 -25.31 -22.87 15.20
N ASP A 650 -24.10 -23.30 14.83
CA ASP A 650 -23.60 -24.65 15.12
C ASP A 650 -23.33 -24.83 16.62
N GLU A 651 -23.56 -26.03 17.17
CA GLU A 651 -23.24 -26.30 18.58
C GLU A 651 -21.71 -26.23 18.79
N GLU A 652 -20.94 -26.66 17.80
CA GLU A 652 -19.48 -26.79 17.80
C GLU A 652 -18.70 -25.47 17.57
N MET A 653 -19.31 -24.41 17.02
CA MET A 653 -18.60 -23.17 16.69
C MET A 653 -17.87 -22.53 17.89
N GLY A 654 -18.48 -22.62 19.07
CA GLY A 654 -17.85 -22.16 20.32
C GLY A 654 -16.60 -22.96 20.72
N GLU A 655 -16.48 -24.21 20.28
CA GLU A 655 -15.29 -25.05 20.50
C GLU A 655 -14.21 -24.76 19.45
N TRP A 656 -14.58 -24.58 18.18
CA TRP A 656 -13.64 -24.19 17.11
C TRP A 656 -13.02 -22.81 17.35
N VAL A 657 -13.81 -21.83 17.77
CA VAL A 657 -13.33 -20.48 18.09
C VAL A 657 -12.47 -20.49 19.37
N GLU A 658 -12.82 -21.31 20.37
CA GLU A 658 -11.97 -21.50 21.54
C GLU A 658 -10.62 -22.12 21.16
N GLN A 659 -10.60 -23.10 20.25
CA GLN A 659 -9.36 -23.70 19.76
C GLN A 659 -8.46 -22.68 19.04
N VAL A 660 -9.01 -21.74 18.26
CA VAL A 660 -8.24 -20.64 17.64
C VAL A 660 -7.62 -19.72 18.71
N ILE A 661 -8.40 -19.28 19.69
CA ILE A 661 -7.92 -18.47 20.82
C ILE A 661 -6.85 -19.25 21.61
N ARG A 662 -7.05 -20.55 21.80
CA ARG A 662 -6.12 -21.43 22.53
C ARG A 662 -4.80 -21.63 21.79
N GLN A 663 -4.82 -21.84 20.48
CA GLN A 663 -3.60 -22.07 19.69
C GLN A 663 -2.81 -20.78 19.45
N THR A 664 -3.47 -19.64 19.28
CA THR A 664 -2.78 -18.33 19.33
C THR A 664 -2.19 -18.04 20.71
N ALA A 665 -2.85 -18.44 21.81
CA ALA A 665 -2.28 -18.39 23.15
C ALA A 665 -1.10 -19.35 23.39
N TRP A 666 -1.00 -20.46 22.64
CA TRP A 666 0.16 -21.37 22.68
C TRP A 666 1.44 -20.79 22.08
N LEU A 667 1.34 -19.62 21.43
CA LEU A 667 2.49 -18.84 21.00
C LEU A 667 3.20 -18.13 22.17
N ASP A 668 2.66 -18.12 23.39
CA ASP A 668 3.37 -17.56 24.54
C ASP A 668 4.60 -18.43 24.91
N ILE A 669 5.82 -17.93 24.67
CA ILE A 669 7.06 -18.59 25.13
C ILE A 669 7.30 -18.42 26.64
N GLY A 670 6.60 -17.49 27.30
CA GLY A 670 6.69 -17.25 28.73
C GLY A 670 6.09 -18.37 29.58
N ASP A 671 5.25 -19.23 28.99
CA ASP A 671 4.67 -20.39 29.65
C ASP A 671 5.69 -21.54 29.89
N GLY A 672 6.82 -21.54 29.16
CA GLY A 672 7.87 -22.54 29.23
C GLY A 672 7.47 -23.94 28.74
N VAL A 673 6.32 -24.10 28.06
CA VAL A 673 5.82 -25.37 27.55
C VAL A 673 6.64 -25.82 26.35
N THR A 674 7.15 -27.04 26.42
CA THR A 674 7.93 -27.66 25.34
C THR A 674 7.15 -28.76 24.63
N MET A 675 7.47 -28.96 23.36
CA MET A 675 6.89 -30.00 22.50
C MET A 675 8.01 -30.70 21.73
N ASP A 676 7.88 -32.02 21.51
CA ASP A 676 8.73 -32.76 20.59
C ASP A 676 8.14 -32.64 19.18
N ILE A 677 8.87 -31.96 18.28
CA ILE A 677 8.42 -31.67 16.90
C ILE A 677 9.10 -32.57 15.86
N ALA A 678 9.84 -33.60 16.29
CA ALA A 678 10.43 -34.57 15.38
C ALA A 678 9.33 -35.40 14.69
N PRO A 679 9.53 -35.89 13.45
CA PRO A 679 8.60 -36.81 12.81
C PRO A 679 8.40 -38.13 13.59
N GLY A 680 9.25 -38.43 14.58
CA GLY A 680 9.05 -39.53 15.52
C GLY A 680 7.95 -39.33 16.57
N ALA A 681 7.42 -38.11 16.71
CA ALA A 681 6.41 -37.74 17.71
C ALA A 681 5.27 -36.86 17.16
N TYR A 682 5.48 -36.18 16.02
CA TYR A 682 4.54 -35.26 15.39
C TYR A 682 4.26 -35.66 13.94
N GLY A 683 3.08 -35.32 13.41
CA GLY A 683 2.60 -35.79 12.10
C GLY A 683 1.97 -37.19 12.14
N ASN A 684 1.87 -37.83 10.98
CA ASN A 684 1.19 -39.12 10.75
C ASN A 684 -0.31 -39.09 11.11
N ASN A 685 -1.05 -38.06 10.68
CA ASN A 685 -2.48 -37.89 10.94
C ASN A 685 -3.36 -38.65 9.93
N SER A 686 -4.60 -38.93 10.32
CA SER A 686 -5.70 -39.26 9.41
C SER A 686 -6.04 -38.05 8.52
N LEU A 687 -6.48 -38.29 7.29
CA LEU A 687 -7.05 -37.24 6.44
C LEU A 687 -8.25 -36.59 7.16
N GLY A 688 -8.31 -35.26 7.17
CA GLY A 688 -9.35 -34.50 7.85
C GLY A 688 -9.22 -34.48 9.38
N ALA A 689 -8.01 -34.69 9.94
CA ALA A 689 -7.77 -34.71 11.38
C ALA A 689 -6.34 -34.26 11.78
N ASP A 690 -6.16 -34.04 13.07
CA ASP A 690 -4.86 -33.88 13.75
C ASP A 690 -4.72 -34.94 14.87
N ASP A 691 -4.98 -36.21 14.55
CA ASP A 691 -4.98 -37.37 15.47
C ASP A 691 -3.65 -38.16 15.49
N GLY A 692 -2.63 -37.65 14.80
CA GLY A 692 -1.36 -38.32 14.57
C GLY A 692 -0.48 -38.50 15.82
N THR A 693 0.49 -39.41 15.70
CA THR A 693 1.47 -39.73 16.77
C THR A 693 2.90 -39.90 16.21
N GLY A 694 3.16 -39.40 15.00
CA GLY A 694 4.42 -39.53 14.30
C GLY A 694 4.69 -40.92 13.68
N HIS A 695 5.82 -41.00 12.99
CA HIS A 695 6.39 -42.18 12.35
C HIS A 695 7.60 -42.67 13.17
N PRO A 696 7.55 -43.83 13.85
CA PRO A 696 8.56 -44.20 14.84
C PRO A 696 9.96 -44.56 14.27
N VAL A 697 10.11 -44.69 12.95
CA VAL A 697 11.34 -45.10 12.24
C VAL A 697 11.38 -44.42 10.86
N ASN A 698 12.54 -43.92 10.45
CA ASN A 698 12.79 -43.48 9.08
C ASN A 698 13.00 -44.72 8.17
N PRO A 699 12.23 -44.90 7.08
CA PRO A 699 12.28 -46.11 6.27
C PRO A 699 13.52 -46.21 5.35
N ALA A 700 14.20 -45.10 5.06
CA ALA A 700 15.43 -45.08 4.26
C ALA A 700 16.65 -45.46 5.11
N THR A 701 16.73 -44.99 6.36
CA THR A 701 17.85 -45.31 7.27
C THR A 701 17.63 -46.60 8.08
N GLY A 702 16.38 -46.91 8.41
CA GLY A 702 16.00 -48.01 9.32
C GLY A 702 16.13 -47.68 10.81
N GLU A 703 16.49 -46.44 11.17
CA GLU A 703 16.67 -45.97 12.55
C GLU A 703 15.50 -45.04 12.98
N PRO A 704 15.24 -44.86 14.29
CA PRO A 704 14.30 -43.85 14.79
C PRO A 704 14.71 -42.42 14.42
N TYR A 705 13.74 -41.51 14.33
CA TYR A 705 14.06 -40.07 14.30
C TYR A 705 14.55 -39.60 15.67
N ASP A 706 15.54 -38.72 15.69
CA ASP A 706 16.03 -38.09 16.93
C ASP A 706 15.00 -37.06 17.46
N PRO A 707 14.62 -37.12 18.76
CA PRO A 707 13.69 -36.15 19.38
C PRO A 707 14.12 -34.68 19.25
N GLN A 708 13.17 -33.81 18.91
CA GLN A 708 13.35 -32.37 18.75
C GLN A 708 12.48 -31.59 19.75
N VAL A 709 12.91 -31.55 21.01
CA VAL A 709 12.19 -30.84 22.07
C VAL A 709 12.49 -29.34 22.03
N VAL A 710 11.54 -28.54 21.55
CA VAL A 710 11.61 -27.06 21.46
C VAL A 710 10.52 -26.40 22.31
N LEU A 711 10.58 -25.07 22.50
CA LEU A 711 9.45 -24.32 23.05
C LEU A 711 8.28 -24.33 22.06
N ARG A 712 7.09 -24.69 22.54
CA ARG A 712 5.87 -24.72 21.74
C ARG A 712 5.58 -23.37 21.08
N GLY A 713 5.81 -22.28 21.81
CA GLY A 713 5.59 -20.94 21.29
C GLY A 713 6.57 -20.50 20.20
N ASP A 714 7.80 -21.01 20.18
CA ASP A 714 8.71 -20.75 19.05
C ASP A 714 8.35 -21.62 17.84
N PHE A 715 8.00 -22.90 18.05
CA PHE A 715 7.48 -23.76 16.99
C PHE A 715 6.24 -23.16 16.32
N GLY A 716 5.25 -22.72 17.09
CA GLY A 716 4.00 -22.19 16.58
C GLY A 716 4.15 -20.94 15.71
N ARG A 717 5.05 -20.01 16.08
CA ARG A 717 5.36 -18.84 15.25
C ARG A 717 6.02 -19.24 13.94
N VAL A 718 7.06 -20.08 14.03
CA VAL A 718 7.79 -20.57 12.85
C VAL A 718 6.87 -21.34 11.92
N LEU A 719 5.93 -22.14 12.45
CA LEU A 719 4.91 -22.82 11.68
C LEU A 719 3.95 -21.83 10.98
N ALA A 720 3.47 -20.81 11.70
CA ALA A 720 2.54 -19.81 11.19
C ALA A 720 3.15 -18.89 10.12
N GLU A 721 4.43 -18.53 10.26
CA GLU A 721 5.16 -17.65 9.32
C GLU A 721 5.72 -18.44 8.11
N PHE A 722 6.25 -19.66 8.31
CA PHE A 722 6.74 -20.50 7.21
C PHE A 722 5.63 -20.88 6.23
N TRP A 723 4.47 -21.29 6.74
CA TRP A 723 3.28 -21.59 5.94
C TRP A 723 2.33 -20.38 5.82
N ALA A 724 2.82 -19.17 6.08
CA ALA A 724 2.23 -17.99 5.48
C ALA A 724 2.69 -17.82 4.04
N ASP A 725 3.95 -18.15 3.73
CA ASP A 725 4.69 -17.72 2.53
C ASP A 725 4.88 -16.18 2.56
N GLY A 726 5.82 -15.68 3.38
CA GLY A 726 6.02 -14.26 3.72
C GLY A 726 6.72 -13.37 2.65
N PRO A 727 7.69 -12.50 2.99
CA PRO A 727 8.26 -11.51 2.05
C PRO A 727 8.77 -12.11 0.72
N ASP A 728 9.37 -13.30 0.74
CA ASP A 728 9.84 -14.02 -0.46
C ASP A 728 8.77 -14.92 -1.14
N SER A 729 7.48 -14.68 -0.91
CA SER A 729 6.37 -15.58 -1.28
C SER A 729 6.35 -16.02 -2.75
N GLU A 730 6.40 -17.33 -3.03
CA GLU A 730 5.86 -17.86 -4.28
C GLU A 730 4.34 -18.16 -4.20
N THR A 731 3.70 -17.84 -3.07
CA THR A 731 2.36 -18.28 -2.64
C THR A 731 2.22 -19.82 -2.56
N PRO A 732 1.14 -20.39 -1.96
CA PRO A 732 1.06 -21.84 -1.75
C PRO A 732 1.32 -22.72 -2.99
N PRO A 733 0.79 -22.43 -4.21
CA PRO A 733 1.14 -23.23 -5.39
C PRO A 733 2.63 -23.16 -5.77
N GLY A 734 3.31 -22.04 -5.51
CA GLY A 734 4.73 -21.89 -5.77
C GLY A 734 5.61 -22.55 -4.71
N HIS A 735 5.26 -22.46 -3.42
CA HIS A 735 5.96 -23.17 -2.33
C HIS A 735 6.06 -24.67 -2.63
N TRP A 736 4.95 -25.30 -3.05
CA TRP A 736 4.94 -26.72 -3.41
C TRP A 736 5.74 -27.06 -4.66
N ASN A 737 5.99 -26.10 -5.56
CA ASN A 737 6.96 -26.26 -6.65
C ASN A 737 8.41 -26.26 -6.12
N VAL A 738 8.75 -25.38 -5.17
CA VAL A 738 10.09 -25.35 -4.53
C VAL A 738 10.36 -26.66 -3.76
N MET A 739 9.37 -27.20 -3.05
CA MET A 739 9.48 -28.51 -2.38
C MET A 739 9.65 -29.67 -3.39
N ALA A 740 8.87 -29.67 -4.47
CA ALA A 740 8.99 -30.67 -5.54
C ALA A 740 10.38 -30.62 -6.20
N HIS A 741 10.87 -29.42 -6.51
CA HIS A 741 12.22 -29.18 -7.03
C HIS A 741 13.30 -29.78 -6.12
N ALA A 742 13.25 -29.50 -4.82
CA ALA A 742 14.21 -30.00 -3.84
C ALA A 742 14.21 -31.54 -3.75
N ALA A 743 13.05 -32.18 -3.83
CA ALA A 743 12.93 -33.64 -3.84
C ALA A 743 13.42 -34.27 -5.15
N PHE A 744 13.15 -33.67 -6.31
CA PHE A 744 13.62 -34.19 -7.61
C PHE A 744 15.13 -34.03 -7.83
N ASP A 745 15.78 -33.16 -7.04
CA ASP A 745 17.23 -32.97 -7.00
C ASP A 745 17.91 -33.80 -5.88
N HIS A 746 17.15 -34.54 -5.05
CA HIS A 746 17.70 -35.35 -3.96
C HIS A 746 18.52 -36.54 -4.49
N ALA A 747 19.69 -36.80 -3.90
CA ALA A 747 20.67 -37.76 -4.41
C ALA A 747 20.21 -39.24 -4.41
N GLU A 748 19.15 -39.57 -3.65
CA GLU A 748 18.53 -40.90 -3.63
C GLU A 748 17.27 -41.00 -4.51
N PHE A 749 16.87 -39.93 -5.19
CA PHE A 749 15.68 -39.94 -6.04
C PHE A 749 15.99 -40.54 -7.42
N GLU A 750 15.26 -41.59 -7.80
CA GLU A 750 15.29 -42.15 -9.15
C GLU A 750 14.08 -41.64 -9.94
N HIS A 751 14.32 -40.94 -11.07
CA HIS A 751 13.30 -40.36 -11.96
C HIS A 751 12.51 -41.44 -12.73
N ARG A 752 11.72 -42.25 -12.02
CA ARG A 752 10.83 -43.32 -12.52
C ARG A 752 9.38 -42.90 -12.45
N TRP A 753 8.59 -43.18 -13.49
CA TRP A 753 7.20 -42.69 -13.55
C TRP A 753 6.33 -43.33 -12.46
N MET A 754 5.84 -42.50 -11.54
CA MET A 754 5.18 -42.93 -10.29
C MET A 754 6.02 -43.95 -9.48
N GLY A 755 7.35 -43.79 -9.48
CA GLY A 755 8.30 -44.74 -8.89
C GLY A 755 8.53 -46.05 -9.67
N GLU A 756 7.73 -46.34 -10.71
CA GLU A 756 7.79 -47.59 -11.48
C GLU A 756 8.38 -47.43 -12.90
N GLY A 757 8.67 -48.57 -13.53
CA GLY A 757 9.11 -48.62 -14.93
C GLY A 757 10.58 -48.20 -15.16
N PRO A 758 10.92 -47.73 -16.38
CA PRO A 758 12.27 -47.27 -16.71
C PRO A 758 12.59 -45.93 -16.03
N LEU A 759 13.89 -45.61 -15.94
CA LEU A 759 14.33 -44.24 -15.68
C LEU A 759 13.97 -43.37 -16.89
N LEU A 760 13.42 -42.19 -16.63
CA LEU A 760 13.18 -41.15 -17.64
C LEU A 760 14.37 -40.19 -17.72
N GLU A 761 14.58 -39.59 -18.90
CA GLU A 761 15.55 -38.49 -19.04
C GLU A 761 15.04 -37.26 -18.27
N ARG A 762 15.94 -36.49 -17.61
CA ARG A 762 15.55 -35.42 -16.67
C ARG A 762 14.57 -34.38 -17.26
N LEU A 763 14.68 -34.06 -18.54
CA LEU A 763 13.74 -33.18 -19.24
C LEU A 763 12.34 -33.80 -19.39
N GLU A 764 12.26 -35.09 -19.70
CA GLU A 764 10.99 -35.82 -19.78
C GLU A 764 10.37 -36.03 -18.39
N TRP A 765 11.19 -36.15 -17.35
CA TRP A 765 10.73 -36.12 -15.96
C TRP A 765 10.05 -34.78 -15.62
N ASP A 766 10.83 -33.69 -15.67
CA ASP A 766 10.38 -32.38 -15.19
C ASP A 766 9.12 -31.91 -15.94
N VAL A 767 9.04 -32.12 -17.26
CA VAL A 767 7.85 -31.78 -18.07
C VAL A 767 6.59 -32.52 -17.60
N ARG A 768 6.68 -33.82 -17.30
CA ARG A 768 5.51 -34.60 -16.85
C ARG A 768 5.13 -34.28 -15.41
N ALA A 769 6.13 -34.17 -14.53
CA ALA A 769 5.93 -33.88 -13.12
C ALA A 769 5.34 -32.48 -12.89
N LEU A 770 5.88 -31.45 -13.55
CA LEU A 770 5.39 -30.07 -13.44
C LEU A 770 4.00 -29.88 -14.07
N LEU A 771 3.65 -30.64 -15.11
CA LEU A 771 2.29 -30.59 -15.67
C LEU A 771 1.26 -31.28 -14.74
N ALA A 772 1.61 -32.42 -14.13
CA ALA A 772 0.74 -33.09 -13.18
C ALA A 772 0.56 -32.29 -11.88
N LEU A 773 1.65 -31.73 -11.33
CA LEU A 773 1.63 -30.90 -10.11
C LEU A 773 0.88 -29.59 -10.33
N ASN A 774 1.25 -28.82 -11.35
CA ASN A 774 0.67 -27.49 -11.54
C ASN A 774 -0.78 -27.56 -12.04
N GLY A 775 -1.14 -28.61 -12.79
CA GLY A 775 -2.53 -28.90 -13.12
C GLY A 775 -3.38 -29.25 -11.88
N ALA A 776 -2.84 -29.99 -10.91
CA ALA A 776 -3.53 -30.26 -9.65
C ALA A 776 -3.69 -29.00 -8.78
N LEU A 777 -2.68 -28.13 -8.77
CA LEU A 777 -2.72 -26.84 -8.06
C LEU A 777 -3.71 -25.86 -8.71
N HIS A 778 -3.78 -25.82 -10.05
CA HIS A 778 -4.80 -25.04 -10.79
C HIS A 778 -6.22 -25.51 -10.47
N ASP A 779 -6.46 -26.83 -10.48
CA ASP A 779 -7.74 -27.40 -10.04
C ASP A 779 -8.05 -27.11 -8.56
N ALA A 780 -7.03 -27.09 -7.68
CA ALA A 780 -7.17 -26.70 -6.27
C ALA A 780 -7.58 -25.22 -6.08
N ALA A 781 -7.07 -24.31 -6.91
CA ALA A 781 -7.51 -22.91 -6.92
C ALA A 781 -9.00 -22.80 -7.29
N ILE A 782 -9.44 -23.51 -8.34
CA ILE A 782 -10.83 -23.49 -8.82
C ILE A 782 -11.80 -23.97 -7.73
N VAL A 783 -11.55 -25.13 -7.12
CA VAL A 783 -12.44 -25.70 -6.10
C VAL A 783 -12.46 -24.86 -4.83
N ALA A 784 -11.31 -24.40 -4.35
CA ALA A 784 -11.26 -23.60 -3.12
C ALA A 784 -11.97 -22.25 -3.28
N TRP A 785 -11.91 -21.61 -4.46
CA TRP A 785 -12.60 -20.33 -4.70
C TRP A 785 -14.06 -20.47 -5.12
N GLU A 786 -14.47 -21.58 -5.75
CA GLU A 786 -15.89 -21.96 -5.85
C GLU A 786 -16.52 -21.98 -4.45
N VAL A 787 -15.95 -22.78 -3.55
CA VAL A 787 -16.48 -22.97 -2.19
C VAL A 787 -16.45 -21.66 -1.39
N LYS A 788 -15.41 -20.83 -1.54
CA LYS A 788 -15.38 -19.49 -0.92
C LYS A 788 -16.44 -18.55 -1.46
N ARG A 789 -16.84 -18.64 -2.73
CA ARG A 789 -17.90 -17.79 -3.32
C ARG A 789 -19.31 -18.32 -3.02
N ASP A 790 -19.49 -19.63 -2.94
CA ASP A 790 -20.80 -20.23 -2.65
C ASP A 790 -21.23 -20.05 -1.18
N TYR A 791 -20.27 -20.04 -0.25
CA TYR A 791 -20.55 -19.92 1.18
C TYR A 791 -20.19 -18.57 1.81
N GLU A 792 -19.24 -17.84 1.21
CA GLU A 792 -18.70 -16.57 1.68
C GLU A 792 -18.45 -16.51 3.20
N SER A 793 -17.89 -17.55 3.83
CA SER A 793 -17.87 -17.64 5.30
C SER A 793 -16.95 -16.64 6.01
N ALA A 794 -17.36 -16.20 7.20
CA ALA A 794 -16.59 -15.28 8.06
C ALA A 794 -15.19 -15.77 8.48
N ARG A 795 -14.36 -14.83 8.94
CA ARG A 795 -13.00 -15.06 9.46
C ARG A 795 -12.98 -15.03 10.99
N PRO A 796 -12.01 -15.70 11.66
CA PRO A 796 -11.94 -15.72 13.12
C PRO A 796 -11.85 -14.33 13.79
N VAL A 797 -11.27 -13.32 13.13
CA VAL A 797 -11.23 -11.95 13.67
C VAL A 797 -12.63 -11.35 13.86
N SER A 798 -13.53 -11.53 12.88
CA SER A 798 -14.93 -11.10 13.01
C SER A 798 -15.69 -11.99 14.00
N LEU A 799 -15.53 -13.32 13.92
CA LEU A 799 -16.18 -14.27 14.83
C LEU A 799 -15.82 -14.01 16.31
N ILE A 800 -14.54 -13.89 16.64
CA ILE A 800 -14.08 -13.69 18.04
C ILE A 800 -14.58 -12.37 18.60
N ARG A 801 -14.51 -11.27 17.82
CA ARG A 801 -14.98 -9.95 18.25
C ARG A 801 -16.50 -9.94 18.45
N TRP A 802 -17.27 -10.49 17.50
CA TRP A 802 -18.73 -10.54 17.61
C TRP A 802 -19.21 -11.45 18.76
N MET A 803 -18.60 -12.63 18.91
CA MET A 803 -18.92 -13.55 20.01
C MET A 803 -18.54 -12.96 21.37
N ALA A 804 -17.52 -12.10 21.45
CA ALA A 804 -17.21 -11.37 22.67
C ALA A 804 -18.30 -10.37 23.06
N GLU A 805 -18.90 -9.68 22.09
CA GLU A 805 -19.98 -8.72 22.30
C GLU A 805 -21.30 -9.40 22.70
N GLN A 806 -21.54 -10.66 22.32
CA GLN A 806 -22.68 -11.44 22.81
C GLN A 806 -22.54 -11.83 24.29
N GLY A 807 -21.35 -11.72 24.89
CA GLY A 807 -21.05 -12.19 26.24
C GLY A 807 -20.49 -13.62 26.24
N GLN A 808 -20.91 -14.45 27.20
CA GLN A 808 -20.32 -15.77 27.45
C GLN A 808 -21.30 -16.95 27.41
N ARG A 809 -20.83 -18.13 26.96
CA ARG A 809 -21.67 -19.34 26.77
C ARG A 809 -21.46 -20.46 27.81
N THR A 810 -20.79 -20.20 28.94
CA THR A 810 -20.40 -21.24 29.92
C THR A 810 -21.25 -21.25 31.19
N GLU A 811 -21.83 -20.12 31.60
CA GLU A 811 -22.61 -20.00 32.83
C GLU A 811 -24.07 -19.54 32.57
N PRO A 812 -25.03 -20.46 32.34
CA PRO A 812 -26.43 -20.16 32.00
C PRO A 812 -27.28 -19.45 33.08
N ALA A 813 -26.65 -18.98 34.17
CA ALA A 813 -27.31 -18.28 35.28
C ALA A 813 -26.73 -16.87 35.52
N ALA A 814 -25.71 -16.47 34.77
CA ALA A 814 -25.17 -15.11 34.81
C ALA A 814 -25.96 -14.17 33.88
N ALA A 815 -25.79 -12.86 34.06
CA ALA A 815 -26.55 -11.84 33.32
C ALA A 815 -26.01 -11.56 31.90
N ASP A 816 -24.80 -12.04 31.63
CA ASP A 816 -23.98 -11.91 30.43
C ASP A 816 -23.98 -13.20 29.58
N PHE A 817 -25.00 -14.05 29.76
CA PHE A 817 -25.08 -15.34 29.09
C PHE A 817 -25.80 -15.27 27.74
N ASP A 818 -25.10 -15.64 26.67
CA ASP A 818 -25.68 -15.98 25.37
C ASP A 818 -25.03 -17.27 24.85
N PRO A 819 -25.79 -18.25 24.33
CA PRO A 819 -25.22 -19.49 23.78
C PRO A 819 -24.26 -19.27 22.59
N ARG A 820 -24.32 -18.11 21.93
CA ARG A 820 -23.45 -17.70 20.81
C ARG A 820 -22.24 -16.89 21.28
N GLY A 821 -22.11 -16.62 22.58
CA GLY A 821 -20.95 -15.93 23.16
C GLY A 821 -19.69 -16.79 23.25
N LEU A 822 -18.58 -16.24 23.77
CA LEU A 822 -17.34 -16.99 23.97
C LEU A 822 -17.41 -17.92 25.22
N PRO A 823 -16.79 -19.10 25.22
CA PRO A 823 -16.72 -19.94 26.42
C PRO A 823 -15.71 -19.39 27.44
N LEU A 824 -16.03 -19.43 28.72
CA LEU A 824 -15.10 -19.06 29.80
C LEU A 824 -14.09 -20.19 30.04
N VAL A 825 -12.80 -19.85 29.97
CA VAL A 825 -11.67 -20.77 30.16
C VAL A 825 -10.65 -20.08 31.06
N ALA A 826 -10.55 -20.51 32.32
CA ALA A 826 -9.63 -19.89 33.29
C ALA A 826 -8.17 -19.88 32.78
N GLY A 827 -7.52 -18.73 32.83
CA GLY A 827 -6.19 -18.51 32.26
C GLY A 827 -6.15 -18.31 30.74
N LEU A 828 -7.29 -18.19 30.06
CA LEU A 828 -7.35 -17.96 28.60
C LEU A 828 -8.48 -16.99 28.19
N ILE A 829 -9.71 -17.23 28.63
CA ILE A 829 -10.91 -16.44 28.34
C ILE A 829 -11.62 -16.16 29.66
N GLU A 830 -11.55 -14.93 30.15
CA GLU A 830 -12.06 -14.55 31.47
C GLU A 830 -12.95 -13.31 31.41
N ARG A 831 -13.84 -13.16 32.41
CA ARG A 831 -14.57 -11.92 32.64
C ARG A 831 -13.74 -10.92 33.41
N ILE A 832 -13.80 -9.66 33.02
CA ILE A 832 -13.22 -8.55 33.76
C ILE A 832 -14.18 -8.23 34.92
N THR A 833 -13.81 -8.62 36.14
CA THR A 833 -14.52 -8.29 37.39
C THR A 833 -13.76 -7.22 38.19
N ASP A 834 -14.47 -6.51 39.08
CA ASP A 834 -13.89 -5.53 40.02
C ASP A 834 -12.67 -6.08 40.78
N GLU A 835 -12.68 -7.37 41.16
CA GLU A 835 -11.55 -8.01 41.82
C GLU A 835 -10.39 -8.25 40.86
N SER A 836 -10.67 -8.69 39.63
CA SER A 836 -9.63 -8.98 38.62
C SER A 836 -8.93 -7.73 38.10
N SER A 837 -9.62 -6.58 38.13
CA SER A 837 -9.13 -5.27 37.66
C SER A 837 -8.78 -4.32 38.79
N ALA A 838 -8.66 -4.79 40.03
CA ALA A 838 -8.11 -4.02 41.13
C ALA A 838 -6.63 -3.66 40.87
N ALA A 839 -6.15 -2.56 41.44
CA ALA A 839 -4.78 -2.10 41.22
C ALA A 839 -3.73 -3.14 41.67
N GLY A 840 -2.99 -3.68 40.69
CA GLY A 840 -1.99 -4.75 40.89
C GLY A 840 -2.47 -6.16 40.52
N GLU A 841 -3.74 -6.34 40.16
CA GLU A 841 -4.30 -7.60 39.64
C GLU A 841 -4.22 -7.69 38.11
N ARG A 842 -4.44 -8.89 37.56
CA ARG A 842 -4.12 -9.25 36.15
C ARG A 842 -4.88 -8.46 35.07
N HIS A 843 -6.03 -7.86 35.39
CA HIS A 843 -6.81 -7.00 34.48
C HIS A 843 -6.79 -5.53 34.93
N ALA A 844 -5.82 -5.08 35.72
CA ALA A 844 -5.80 -3.72 36.28
C ALA A 844 -5.86 -2.60 35.23
N HIS A 845 -5.26 -2.82 34.05
CA HIS A 845 -5.31 -1.92 32.89
C HIS A 845 -6.63 -2.00 32.12
N LEU A 846 -7.48 -2.99 32.39
CA LEU A 846 -8.81 -3.16 31.78
C LEU A 846 -9.95 -2.76 32.73
N ALA A 847 -9.65 -2.08 33.85
CA ALA A 847 -10.66 -1.62 34.82
C ALA A 847 -11.83 -0.78 34.26
N PRO A 848 -11.68 0.00 33.15
CA PRO A 848 -12.84 0.64 32.51
C PRO A 848 -13.86 -0.32 31.89
N HIS A 849 -13.49 -1.60 31.71
CA HIS A 849 -14.20 -2.62 30.94
C HIS A 849 -14.77 -3.75 31.82
N VAL A 850 -15.04 -3.47 33.11
CA VAL A 850 -15.67 -4.44 34.02
C VAL A 850 -17.05 -4.86 33.48
N GLY A 851 -17.21 -6.16 33.28
CA GLY A 851 -18.36 -6.78 32.60
C GLY A 851 -18.05 -7.33 31.20
N GLU A 852 -16.98 -6.86 30.54
CA GLU A 852 -16.52 -7.41 29.26
C GLU A 852 -15.64 -8.65 29.43
N LEU A 853 -15.30 -9.30 28.31
CA LEU A 853 -14.37 -10.44 28.26
C LEU A 853 -12.94 -10.01 27.93
N ALA A 854 -11.97 -10.68 28.56
CA ALA A 854 -10.55 -10.56 28.31
C ALA A 854 -9.95 -11.90 27.83
N LEU A 855 -8.96 -11.81 26.93
CA LEU A 855 -8.22 -12.94 26.37
C LEU A 855 -6.74 -12.85 26.73
N TRP A 856 -6.10 -13.97 27.10
CA TRP A 856 -4.65 -14.06 27.14
C TRP A 856 -4.13 -14.26 25.72
N SER A 857 -3.55 -13.22 25.11
CA SER A 857 -3.25 -13.21 23.68
C SER A 857 -1.96 -12.44 23.36
N TRP A 858 -1.47 -12.66 22.14
CA TRP A 858 -0.56 -11.74 21.47
C TRP A 858 -1.31 -10.41 21.24
N PRO A 859 -0.70 -9.25 21.52
CA PRO A 859 -1.34 -7.94 21.37
C PRO A 859 -1.20 -7.32 19.97
N GLY A 860 -0.52 -8.00 19.04
CA GLY A 860 0.00 -7.42 17.81
C GLY A 860 1.52 -7.25 17.83
N ASP A 861 2.05 -6.95 16.66
CA ASP A 861 3.45 -6.67 16.37
C ASP A 861 4.03 -5.51 17.22
N PRO A 862 5.28 -5.62 17.71
CA PRO A 862 5.94 -4.55 18.46
C PRO A 862 6.47 -3.48 17.49
N GLY A 863 6.73 -2.26 17.99
CA GLY A 863 7.20 -1.16 17.15
C GLY A 863 8.50 -1.44 16.38
N ASP A 864 9.40 -2.25 16.93
CA ASP A 864 10.60 -2.73 16.25
C ASP A 864 10.57 -4.26 16.11
N PRO A 865 9.95 -4.84 15.06
CA PRO A 865 9.80 -6.29 14.93
C PRO A 865 11.15 -7.03 14.94
N HIS A 866 12.17 -6.49 14.28
CA HIS A 866 13.50 -7.13 14.22
C HIS A 866 14.28 -7.08 15.55
N ARG A 867 13.98 -6.13 16.46
CA ARG A 867 14.70 -5.95 17.75
C ARG A 867 13.88 -6.31 19.00
N GLN A 868 12.56 -6.25 18.96
CA GLN A 868 11.64 -6.45 20.09
C GLN A 868 10.75 -7.69 19.90
N ARG A 869 10.12 -8.17 20.99
CA ARG A 869 9.06 -9.19 20.97
C ARG A 869 7.88 -8.71 21.80
N SER A 870 6.65 -8.86 21.29
CA SER A 870 5.45 -8.51 22.06
C SER A 870 5.21 -9.53 23.16
N ALA A 871 5.26 -9.05 24.41
CA ALA A 871 4.88 -9.85 25.57
C ALA A 871 3.37 -10.16 25.54
N PHE A 872 3.03 -11.43 25.74
CA PHE A 872 1.65 -11.88 25.92
C PHE A 872 1.00 -11.18 27.11
N ARG A 873 -0.28 -10.81 26.96
CA ARG A 873 -1.02 -10.08 27.99
C ARG A 873 -2.52 -10.30 27.86
N TRP A 874 -3.23 -9.94 28.92
CA TRP A 874 -4.68 -9.79 28.86
C TRP A 874 -5.05 -8.58 27.97
N ILE A 875 -5.78 -8.83 26.89
CA ILE A 875 -6.42 -7.82 26.04
C ILE A 875 -7.94 -7.98 26.13
N ARG A 876 -8.73 -6.98 25.73
CA ARG A 876 -10.18 -7.20 25.60
C ARG A 876 -10.44 -8.14 24.42
N ALA A 877 -11.44 -9.01 24.53
CA ALA A 877 -11.80 -9.91 23.44
C ALA A 877 -12.28 -9.15 22.18
N ALA A 878 -12.88 -7.97 22.37
CA ALA A 878 -13.24 -7.04 21.30
C ALA A 878 -12.01 -6.38 20.60
N ASP A 879 -10.82 -6.39 21.22
CA ASP A 879 -9.59 -5.86 20.63
C ASP A 879 -8.78 -6.95 19.89
N TRP A 880 -9.25 -8.20 19.87
CA TRP A 880 -8.47 -9.35 19.43
C TRP A 880 -8.09 -9.29 17.95
N MET A 881 -6.91 -9.85 17.65
CA MET A 881 -6.34 -9.99 16.32
C MET A 881 -5.58 -11.33 16.20
N PRO A 882 -5.51 -11.91 15.00
CA PRO A 882 -4.67 -13.08 14.71
C PRO A 882 -3.18 -12.78 14.90
N TYR A 883 -2.34 -13.83 14.92
CA TYR A 883 -0.88 -13.71 14.85
C TYR A 883 -0.46 -13.46 13.40
N GLN A 884 -0.69 -12.23 12.92
CA GLN A 884 -0.34 -11.70 11.60
C GLN A 884 -0.01 -10.20 11.73
N PRO A 885 0.74 -9.58 10.79
CA PRO A 885 1.04 -8.15 10.83
C PRO A 885 -0.24 -7.30 10.78
N ARG A 886 -0.23 -6.14 11.44
CA ARG A 886 -1.36 -5.18 11.38
C ARG A 886 -1.65 -4.63 9.97
N THR A 887 -0.70 -4.73 9.05
CA THR A 887 -0.84 -4.38 7.63
C THR A 887 -1.37 -5.53 6.75
N PHE A 888 -1.40 -6.76 7.25
CA PHE A 888 -1.88 -7.97 6.54
C PHE A 888 -2.61 -8.92 7.51
N VAL A 889 -3.75 -8.49 8.05
CA VAL A 889 -4.38 -9.14 9.22
C VAL A 889 -5.04 -10.48 8.88
N THR A 890 -5.76 -10.56 7.77
CA THR A 890 -6.18 -11.83 7.14
C THR A 890 -6.17 -11.67 5.63
N PRO A 891 -5.91 -12.72 4.82
CA PRO A 891 -5.99 -12.66 3.37
C PRO A 891 -7.38 -12.19 2.89
N ALA A 892 -7.40 -11.38 1.84
CA ALA A 892 -8.59 -10.69 1.30
C ALA A 892 -9.54 -11.62 0.53
N PHE A 893 -10.07 -12.63 1.22
CA PHE A 893 -11.08 -13.56 0.75
C PHE A 893 -11.72 -14.32 1.95
N PRO A 894 -12.93 -14.90 1.78
CA PRO A 894 -13.64 -15.66 2.81
C PRO A 894 -12.85 -16.80 3.47
N GLY A 895 -13.33 -17.26 4.64
CA GLY A 895 -12.77 -18.36 5.42
C GLY A 895 -12.89 -19.71 4.71
N PHE A 896 -14.05 -20.35 4.83
CA PHE A 896 -14.29 -21.71 4.34
C PHE A 896 -14.12 -21.82 2.81
N VAL A 897 -13.35 -22.76 2.24
CA VAL A 897 -12.34 -23.64 2.85
C VAL A 897 -10.94 -23.01 2.83
N SER A 898 -10.03 -23.48 3.67
CA SER A 898 -8.62 -23.07 3.69
C SER A 898 -7.95 -23.42 2.36
N GLY A 899 -7.69 -22.42 1.53
CA GLY A 899 -7.00 -22.60 0.25
C GLY A 899 -5.60 -23.21 0.44
N HIS A 900 -4.89 -22.85 1.52
CA HIS A 900 -3.59 -23.45 1.85
C HIS A 900 -3.71 -24.96 2.06
N SER A 901 -4.76 -25.42 2.76
CA SER A 901 -5.03 -26.84 3.00
C SER A 901 -5.39 -27.57 1.70
N THR A 902 -6.21 -26.97 0.84
CA THR A 902 -6.58 -27.55 -0.47
C THR A 902 -5.39 -27.64 -1.43
N PHE A 903 -4.61 -26.56 -1.60
CA PHE A 903 -3.38 -26.59 -2.42
C PHE A 903 -2.38 -27.61 -1.88
N SER A 904 -2.10 -27.57 -0.57
CA SER A 904 -1.05 -28.39 0.04
C SER A 904 -1.39 -29.86 0.00
N ARG A 905 -2.65 -30.24 0.27
CA ARG A 905 -3.03 -31.65 0.22
C ARG A 905 -3.13 -32.16 -1.23
N ALA A 906 -3.55 -31.33 -2.18
CA ALA A 906 -3.50 -31.67 -3.60
C ALA A 906 -2.06 -31.93 -4.07
N ALA A 907 -1.12 -31.05 -3.72
CA ALA A 907 0.29 -31.21 -4.05
C ALA A 907 0.92 -32.43 -3.35
N ALA A 908 0.67 -32.63 -2.05
CA ALA A 908 1.23 -33.73 -1.28
C ALA A 908 0.82 -35.12 -1.80
N ASP A 909 -0.46 -35.31 -2.14
CA ASP A 909 -0.93 -36.60 -2.65
C ASP A 909 -0.44 -36.85 -4.10
N VAL A 910 -0.32 -35.80 -4.94
CA VAL A 910 0.34 -35.87 -6.26
C VAL A 910 1.84 -36.17 -6.14
N LEU A 911 2.55 -35.58 -5.19
CA LEU A 911 3.98 -35.84 -4.98
C LEU A 911 4.23 -37.25 -4.42
N THR A 912 3.39 -37.75 -3.51
CA THR A 912 3.39 -39.16 -3.07
C THR A 912 3.22 -40.12 -4.26
N ALA A 913 2.36 -39.79 -5.22
CA ALA A 913 2.20 -40.57 -6.44
C ALA A 913 3.46 -40.48 -7.32
N LEU A 914 3.93 -39.26 -7.65
CA LEU A 914 5.09 -39.03 -8.51
C LEU A 914 6.37 -39.69 -7.98
N THR A 915 6.62 -39.67 -6.67
CA THR A 915 7.78 -40.36 -6.06
C THR A 915 7.60 -41.87 -5.92
N GLY A 916 6.38 -42.39 -6.08
CA GLY A 916 6.02 -43.78 -5.74
C GLY A 916 6.19 -44.11 -4.26
N SER A 917 6.21 -43.09 -3.38
CA SER A 917 6.55 -43.22 -1.97
C SER A 917 5.77 -42.21 -1.13
N ALA A 918 5.09 -42.71 -0.08
CA ALA A 918 4.46 -41.86 0.93
C ALA A 918 5.48 -41.00 1.70
N PHE A 919 6.72 -41.46 1.80
CA PHE A 919 7.82 -40.73 2.42
C PHE A 919 8.56 -39.88 1.40
N VAL A 920 9.01 -38.70 1.82
CA VAL A 920 9.90 -37.84 1.02
C VAL A 920 11.24 -38.54 0.76
N PRO A 921 12.02 -38.18 -0.28
CA PRO A 921 13.35 -38.74 -0.50
C PRO A 921 14.25 -38.63 0.74
N GLY A 922 15.03 -39.68 1.05
CA GLY A 922 15.79 -39.77 2.31
C GLY A 922 14.95 -40.00 3.59
N GLY A 923 13.62 -39.98 3.48
CA GLY A 923 12.69 -40.13 4.59
C GLY A 923 12.63 -38.95 5.57
N LEU A 924 13.23 -37.80 5.23
CA LEU A 924 13.23 -36.61 6.07
C LEU A 924 13.36 -35.32 5.23
N GLY A 925 12.34 -34.47 5.28
CA GLY A 925 12.44 -33.07 4.90
C GLY A 925 12.76 -32.21 6.12
N GLU A 926 13.50 -31.12 5.91
CA GLU A 926 13.85 -30.17 6.97
C GLU A 926 13.89 -28.74 6.43
N PHE A 927 13.26 -27.81 7.17
CA PHE A 927 13.50 -26.37 7.09
C PHE A 927 14.04 -25.86 8.43
N VAL A 928 14.93 -24.86 8.42
CA VAL A 928 15.63 -24.37 9.63
C VAL A 928 15.42 -22.87 9.84
N ALA A 929 14.49 -22.52 10.73
CA ALA A 929 14.34 -21.17 11.24
C ALA A 929 15.46 -20.86 12.25
N ARG A 930 16.18 -19.74 12.03
CA ARG A 930 17.37 -19.38 12.80
C ARG A 930 17.09 -18.45 13.96
N GLN A 931 17.84 -18.62 15.04
CA GLN A 931 17.64 -17.92 16.31
C GLN A 931 17.67 -16.38 16.18
N ASN A 932 16.51 -15.73 16.25
CA ASN A 932 16.31 -14.28 16.03
C ASN A 932 16.67 -13.80 14.61
N GLU A 933 16.61 -14.68 13.61
CA GLU A 933 17.04 -14.44 12.23
C GLU A 933 15.98 -14.89 11.20
N TYR A 934 14.74 -15.17 11.62
CA TYR A 934 13.71 -15.72 10.72
C TYR A 934 12.28 -15.18 10.89
N LEU A 935 11.87 -14.75 12.08
CA LEU A 935 10.52 -14.22 12.27
C LEU A 935 10.48 -12.72 11.97
N GLU A 936 9.55 -12.33 11.12
CA GLU A 936 9.36 -10.96 10.65
C GLU A 936 8.27 -10.23 11.46
N PHE A 937 7.34 -10.95 12.08
CA PHE A 937 6.26 -10.32 12.86
C PHE A 937 6.77 -9.85 14.24
N GLU A 938 7.75 -10.56 14.81
CA GLU A 938 8.46 -10.19 16.03
C GLU A 938 9.72 -11.03 16.25
N ARG A 939 10.73 -10.47 16.92
CA ARG A 939 12.10 -11.02 17.00
C ARG A 939 12.15 -12.46 17.52
N GLY A 940 12.41 -13.40 16.62
CA GLY A 940 12.61 -14.81 16.96
C GLY A 940 12.96 -15.72 15.77
N PRO A 941 12.81 -17.05 15.94
CA PRO A 941 12.50 -17.77 17.19
C PRO A 941 13.57 -17.57 18.29
N SER A 942 13.25 -17.90 19.55
CA SER A 942 14.19 -17.71 20.68
C SER A 942 15.34 -18.73 20.72
N THR A 943 15.23 -19.81 19.95
CA THR A 943 16.25 -20.83 19.62
C THR A 943 16.13 -21.20 18.15
N ASP A 944 17.15 -21.82 17.53
CA ASP A 944 16.97 -22.50 16.24
C ASP A 944 15.79 -23.49 16.33
N VAL A 945 14.88 -23.46 15.35
CA VAL A 945 13.74 -24.39 15.21
C VAL A 945 13.86 -25.09 13.86
N ARG A 946 13.63 -26.40 13.83
CA ARG A 946 13.66 -27.20 12.61
C ARG A 946 12.29 -27.79 12.34
N LEU A 947 11.56 -27.21 11.40
CA LEU A 947 10.35 -27.85 10.86
C LEU A 947 10.82 -29.10 10.11
N GLN A 948 10.20 -30.24 10.40
CA GLN A 948 10.56 -31.52 9.79
C GLN A 948 9.29 -32.29 9.42
N TRP A 949 9.40 -33.11 8.38
CA TRP A 949 8.33 -33.98 7.91
C TRP A 949 8.92 -35.28 7.34
N ALA A 950 8.26 -36.41 7.55
CA ALA A 950 8.67 -37.71 7.02
C ALA A 950 7.93 -38.01 5.70
N THR A 951 6.65 -37.64 5.65
CA THR A 951 5.76 -37.80 4.50
C THR A 951 5.45 -36.45 3.87
N TRP A 952 4.90 -36.47 2.65
CA TRP A 952 4.35 -35.27 2.03
C TRP A 952 3.10 -34.77 2.78
N GLN A 953 2.34 -35.70 3.37
CA GLN A 953 1.12 -35.44 4.10
C GLN A 953 1.41 -34.72 5.43
N ASP A 954 2.49 -35.05 6.14
CA ASP A 954 2.95 -34.30 7.33
C ASP A 954 3.15 -32.81 7.04
N ALA A 955 3.72 -32.47 5.88
CA ALA A 955 3.94 -31.09 5.47
C ALA A 955 2.64 -30.38 5.11
N ALA A 956 1.72 -31.06 4.40
CA ALA A 956 0.40 -30.50 4.10
C ALA A 956 -0.49 -30.33 5.35
N ASP A 957 -0.39 -31.23 6.32
CA ASP A 957 -1.05 -31.11 7.61
C ASP A 957 -0.47 -29.92 8.41
N GLN A 958 0.86 -29.76 8.42
CA GLN A 958 1.52 -28.58 9.01
C GLN A 958 1.08 -27.27 8.33
N ALA A 959 0.93 -27.25 7.01
CA ALA A 959 0.41 -26.11 6.26
C ALA A 959 -1.02 -25.75 6.65
N GLY A 960 -1.89 -26.74 6.87
CA GLY A 960 -3.24 -26.56 7.38
C GLY A 960 -3.27 -26.01 8.82
N GLN A 961 -2.61 -26.73 9.74
CA GLN A 961 -2.50 -26.38 11.16
C GLN A 961 -1.98 -24.95 11.36
N SER A 962 -0.99 -24.53 10.56
CA SER A 962 -0.41 -23.18 10.63
C SER A 962 -1.44 -22.06 10.57
N ARG A 963 -2.57 -22.25 9.86
CA ARG A 963 -3.58 -21.20 9.67
C ARG A 963 -4.49 -21.04 10.89
N ILE A 964 -4.59 -22.09 11.71
CA ILE A 964 -5.31 -22.08 12.99
C ILE A 964 -4.42 -21.49 14.09
N TRP A 965 -3.13 -21.88 14.12
CA TRP A 965 -2.13 -21.29 15.02
C TRP A 965 -1.84 -19.80 14.72
N GLY A 966 -1.85 -19.41 13.44
CA GLY A 966 -1.82 -18.01 13.00
C GLY A 966 -3.13 -17.26 13.25
N GLY A 967 -4.23 -17.96 13.54
CA GLY A 967 -5.50 -17.35 13.94
C GLY A 967 -6.46 -16.95 12.80
N ILE A 968 -6.25 -17.40 11.57
CA ILE A 968 -6.97 -16.89 10.39
C ILE A 968 -8.02 -17.84 9.78
N HIS A 969 -8.09 -19.08 10.27
CA HIS A 969 -9.04 -20.12 9.85
C HIS A 969 -9.56 -20.92 11.05
N VAL A 970 -10.80 -21.41 10.97
CA VAL A 970 -11.37 -22.37 11.94
C VAL A 970 -11.11 -23.81 11.49
N VAL A 971 -11.19 -24.78 12.41
CA VAL A 971 -10.86 -26.20 12.16
C VAL A 971 -11.55 -26.79 10.90
N PRO A 972 -12.86 -26.56 10.64
CA PRO A 972 -13.50 -27.09 9.43
C PRO A 972 -12.93 -26.52 8.13
N ASP A 973 -12.46 -25.26 8.11
CA ASP A 973 -11.85 -24.65 6.92
C ASP A 973 -10.64 -25.49 6.47
N ASP A 974 -9.83 -25.92 7.43
CA ASP A 974 -8.65 -26.75 7.19
C ASP A 974 -9.03 -28.17 6.81
N PHE A 975 -9.77 -28.88 7.67
CA PHE A 975 -10.01 -30.32 7.50
C PHE A 975 -10.78 -30.63 6.20
N VAL A 976 -11.83 -29.87 5.87
CA VAL A 976 -12.56 -30.03 4.59
C VAL A 976 -11.68 -29.59 3.41
N GLY A 977 -10.83 -28.57 3.59
CA GLY A 977 -9.83 -28.17 2.59
C GLY A 977 -8.85 -29.31 2.26
N ARG A 978 -8.33 -30.02 3.28
CA ARG A 978 -7.49 -31.21 3.07
C ARG A 978 -8.26 -32.31 2.33
N GLU A 979 -9.51 -32.60 2.71
CA GLU A 979 -10.35 -33.61 2.04
C GLU A 979 -10.60 -33.29 0.56
N MET A 980 -10.91 -32.03 0.23
CA MET A 980 -11.01 -31.56 -1.16
C MET A 980 -9.70 -31.72 -1.91
N GLY A 981 -8.57 -31.30 -1.31
CA GLY A 981 -7.24 -31.42 -1.92
C GLY A 981 -6.89 -32.86 -2.31
N ALA A 982 -7.17 -33.83 -1.42
CA ALA A 982 -7.00 -35.26 -1.71
C ALA A 982 -7.91 -35.74 -2.87
N GLY A 983 -9.16 -35.26 -2.91
CA GLY A 983 -10.10 -35.54 -4.00
C GLY A 983 -9.64 -34.99 -5.36
N ILE A 984 -8.99 -33.82 -5.36
CA ILE A 984 -8.43 -33.15 -6.55
C ILE A 984 -7.17 -33.89 -7.03
N ALA A 985 -6.25 -34.22 -6.13
CA ALA A 985 -5.08 -35.04 -6.42
C ALA A 985 -5.46 -36.35 -7.12
N ALA A 986 -6.47 -37.06 -6.61
CA ALA A 986 -6.95 -38.30 -7.22
C ALA A 986 -7.41 -38.14 -8.68
N ARG A 987 -7.90 -36.96 -9.09
CA ARG A 987 -8.25 -36.67 -10.50
C ARG A 987 -7.02 -36.32 -11.33
N ALA A 988 -6.11 -35.51 -10.82
CA ALA A 988 -4.87 -35.16 -11.50
C ALA A 988 -3.96 -36.39 -11.73
N ILE A 989 -3.83 -37.26 -10.72
CA ILE A 989 -3.11 -38.53 -10.80
C ILE A 989 -3.75 -39.43 -11.86
N ALA A 990 -5.08 -39.64 -11.82
CA ALA A 990 -5.77 -40.48 -12.81
C ALA A 990 -5.65 -39.95 -14.24
N TRP A 991 -5.64 -38.61 -14.43
CA TRP A 991 -5.35 -37.99 -15.73
C TRP A 991 -3.92 -38.30 -16.19
N ALA A 992 -2.92 -38.15 -15.30
CA ALA A 992 -1.52 -38.38 -15.61
C ALA A 992 -1.19 -39.87 -15.86
N GLU A 993 -1.83 -40.79 -15.12
CA GLU A 993 -1.78 -42.22 -15.37
C GLU A 993 -2.42 -42.59 -16.72
N ALA A 994 -3.58 -42.04 -17.07
CA ALA A 994 -4.18 -42.25 -18.39
C ALA A 994 -3.33 -41.63 -19.52
N ARG A 995 -2.56 -40.57 -19.24
CA ARG A 995 -1.72 -39.85 -20.21
C ARG A 995 -0.37 -40.53 -20.50
N TRP A 996 0.23 -41.23 -19.53
CA TRP A 996 1.58 -41.81 -19.65
C TRP A 996 1.76 -43.24 -19.09
N GLY A 997 0.76 -43.82 -18.41
CA GLY A 997 0.85 -45.11 -17.73
C GLY A 997 0.51 -46.37 -18.56
N GLY A 998 -0.04 -46.24 -19.78
CA GLY A 998 -0.37 -47.41 -20.60
C GLY A 998 -0.93 -47.12 -22.00
N ASP A 999 -1.31 -48.19 -22.71
CA ASP A 999 -1.84 -48.19 -24.08
C ASP A 999 -3.31 -47.67 -24.20
N GLY A 1000 -3.71 -46.73 -23.35
CA GLY A 1000 -5.06 -46.17 -23.29
C GLY A 1000 -5.33 -45.03 -24.29
N GLU A 1001 -6.57 -44.53 -24.29
CA GLU A 1001 -6.88 -43.24 -24.92
C GLU A 1001 -6.32 -42.13 -24.03
N ARG A 1002 -5.35 -41.38 -24.56
CA ARG A 1002 -4.63 -40.33 -23.84
C ARG A 1002 -5.52 -39.10 -23.68
N PRO A 1003 -5.79 -38.62 -22.45
CA PRO A 1003 -6.66 -37.48 -22.24
C PRO A 1003 -6.02 -36.17 -22.72
N GLY A 1004 -6.87 -35.27 -23.22
CA GLY A 1004 -6.52 -33.87 -23.48
C GLY A 1004 -6.81 -32.97 -22.28
N VAL A 1005 -6.58 -31.67 -22.48
CA VAL A 1005 -7.03 -30.57 -21.60
C VAL A 1005 -8.37 -30.04 -22.15
N PRO A 1006 -9.32 -29.58 -21.31
CA PRO A 1006 -10.49 -28.84 -21.79
C PRO A 1006 -10.12 -27.53 -22.47
N THR A 1007 -10.74 -27.26 -23.62
CA THR A 1007 -10.49 -26.03 -24.42
C THR A 1007 -11.81 -25.40 -24.84
N GLY A 1008 -12.69 -25.14 -23.87
CA GLY A 1008 -14.04 -24.57 -24.04
C GLY A 1008 -14.56 -24.03 -22.71
N THR A 1009 -15.72 -23.36 -22.72
CA THR A 1009 -16.30 -22.77 -21.50
C THR A 1009 -16.64 -23.87 -20.48
N PRO A 1010 -16.71 -23.57 -19.16
CA PRO A 1010 -17.05 -24.57 -18.14
C PRO A 1010 -18.41 -25.25 -18.38
N GLU A 1011 -19.36 -24.56 -19.02
CA GLU A 1011 -20.68 -25.10 -19.37
C GLU A 1011 -20.65 -26.06 -20.57
N ASP A 1012 -19.71 -25.88 -21.50
CA ASP A 1012 -19.57 -26.70 -22.71
C ASP A 1012 -18.87 -28.05 -22.47
N ILE A 1013 -18.28 -28.29 -21.29
CA ILE A 1013 -17.55 -29.53 -20.98
C ILE A 1013 -18.56 -30.68 -20.71
N PRO A 1014 -18.69 -31.69 -21.59
CA PRO A 1014 -19.70 -32.73 -21.42
C PRO A 1014 -19.34 -33.70 -20.29
N PRO A 1015 -20.32 -34.23 -19.53
CA PRO A 1015 -20.06 -35.19 -18.47
C PRO A 1015 -19.51 -36.51 -19.04
N GLY A 1016 -18.33 -36.90 -18.58
CA GLY A 1016 -17.70 -38.17 -18.91
C GLY A 1016 -18.37 -39.37 -18.21
N SER A 1017 -18.51 -40.49 -18.92
CA SER A 1017 -19.18 -41.69 -18.41
C SER A 1017 -18.30 -42.50 -17.44
N ASP A 1018 -18.42 -42.22 -16.14
CA ASP A 1018 -18.86 -43.20 -15.12
C ASP A 1018 -18.36 -42.82 -13.70
N PRO A 1019 -19.26 -42.41 -12.78
CA PRO A 1019 -18.94 -42.32 -11.36
C PRO A 1019 -19.24 -43.65 -10.63
N PRO A 1020 -18.47 -44.04 -9.58
CA PRO A 1020 -18.99 -44.94 -8.56
C PRO A 1020 -20.18 -44.28 -7.84
N PRO A 1021 -21.14 -45.07 -7.29
CA PRO A 1021 -22.49 -44.58 -7.03
C PRO A 1021 -22.62 -43.59 -5.87
N SER A 1022 -23.45 -42.57 -6.10
CA SER A 1022 -23.97 -41.61 -5.13
C SER A 1022 -25.04 -42.23 -4.22
N ASP A 1023 -25.01 -41.93 -2.91
CA ASP A 1023 -26.14 -42.20 -1.99
C ASP A 1023 -26.09 -41.24 -0.76
N ALA A 1024 -26.14 -39.92 -1.00
CA ALA A 1024 -26.16 -38.89 0.06
C ALA A 1024 -26.94 -37.61 -0.31
N PHE A 1025 -28.21 -37.56 0.09
CA PHE A 1025 -29.02 -36.36 0.44
C PHE A 1025 -29.36 -35.28 -0.64
N PRO A 1026 -30.31 -34.34 -0.38
CA PRO A 1026 -31.05 -33.64 -1.44
C PRO A 1026 -31.16 -32.09 -1.35
N ALA A 1027 -31.32 -31.43 -2.51
CA ALA A 1027 -31.81 -30.05 -2.66
C ALA A 1027 -33.32 -29.93 -2.26
N PRO A 1028 -33.99 -28.73 -2.15
CA PRO A 1028 -34.22 -27.83 -3.32
C PRO A 1028 -34.68 -26.32 -3.14
N ILE A 1029 -34.73 -25.58 -4.27
CA ILE A 1029 -35.52 -24.35 -4.65
C ILE A 1029 -35.14 -22.94 -4.10
N GLY A 1030 -35.12 -21.94 -5.00
CA GLY A 1030 -35.26 -20.48 -4.74
C GLY A 1030 -35.99 -19.70 -5.87
N GLU A 1031 -35.74 -18.38 -5.97
CA GLU A 1031 -35.95 -17.40 -7.09
C GLU A 1031 -37.19 -16.46 -7.20
N GLY A 1032 -36.94 -15.22 -7.68
CA GLY A 1032 -37.88 -14.19 -8.18
C GLY A 1032 -37.21 -12.79 -8.44
N PRO A 1033 -37.39 -12.07 -9.60
CA PRO A 1033 -36.47 -10.99 -10.08
C PRO A 1033 -37.13 -9.63 -10.57
N ASP A 1034 -36.52 -8.93 -11.55
CA ASP A 1034 -36.84 -7.61 -12.22
C ASP A 1034 -36.45 -6.31 -11.43
N GLY A 1035 -36.10 -5.10 -11.95
CA GLY A 1035 -35.88 -4.44 -13.29
C GLY A 1035 -35.95 -2.88 -13.15
N ASP A 1036 -35.57 -1.93 -14.04
CA ASP A 1036 -34.97 -1.88 -15.41
C ASP A 1036 -34.61 -0.39 -15.87
N ASP A 1037 -33.36 -0.07 -16.29
CA ASP A 1037 -32.79 1.11 -17.07
C ASP A 1037 -32.98 2.64 -16.68
N GLY A 1038 -32.19 3.57 -17.31
CA GLY A 1038 -32.14 5.06 -17.10
C GLY A 1038 -31.76 5.94 -18.35
N LEU A 1039 -31.59 7.31 -18.29
CA LEU A 1039 -30.99 8.19 -19.38
C LEU A 1039 -30.83 9.74 -19.15
N GLU A 1040 -30.25 10.46 -20.14
CA GLU A 1040 -29.43 11.73 -20.13
C GLU A 1040 -29.77 12.81 -21.23
N VAL A 1041 -28.99 13.92 -21.43
CA VAL A 1041 -29.14 14.90 -22.58
C VAL A 1041 -27.90 15.70 -23.14
N GLY A 1042 -27.03 16.34 -22.33
CA GLY A 1042 -25.89 17.27 -22.68
C GLY A 1042 -25.93 18.76 -22.18
N THR A 1043 -24.79 19.45 -21.93
CA THR A 1043 -24.68 20.75 -21.16
C THR A 1043 -23.97 21.99 -21.79
N GLY A 1044 -24.28 23.22 -21.30
CA GLY A 1044 -23.49 24.46 -21.54
C GLY A 1044 -24.14 25.78 -21.02
N ARG A 1045 -23.45 26.91 -20.80
CA ARG A 1045 -22.01 27.28 -20.93
C ARG A 1045 -21.62 28.55 -20.14
N SER A 1046 -20.39 28.59 -19.59
CA SER A 1046 -19.28 29.42 -20.09
C SER A 1046 -17.96 29.07 -19.36
N GLY A 1047 -16.78 28.97 -19.99
CA GLY A 1047 -16.46 29.19 -21.41
C GLY A 1047 -15.05 28.69 -21.80
N PHE A 1048 -14.81 27.41 -22.13
CA PHE A 1048 -15.77 26.32 -22.13
C PHE A 1048 -16.79 26.44 -23.28
N GLU A 1049 -16.35 26.28 -24.54
CA GLU A 1049 -17.24 26.15 -25.73
C GLU A 1049 -18.02 24.80 -25.70
N THR A 1050 -18.72 24.44 -24.62
CA THR A 1050 -19.49 23.19 -24.48
C THR A 1050 -20.61 23.07 -25.53
N LEU A 1051 -20.48 22.15 -26.51
CA LEU A 1051 -21.20 22.24 -27.79
C LEU A 1051 -22.70 21.80 -27.80
N ARG A 1052 -23.36 21.49 -26.67
CA ARG A 1052 -24.76 20.98 -26.64
C ARG A 1052 -25.51 21.36 -25.37
N HIS A 1053 -26.75 21.85 -25.42
CA HIS A 1053 -27.48 22.36 -24.24
C HIS A 1053 -28.82 21.62 -24.01
N GLY A 1054 -29.03 21.01 -22.83
CA GLY A 1054 -30.29 20.31 -22.47
C GLY A 1054 -30.38 19.47 -21.15
N ASP A 1055 -29.28 19.17 -20.44
CA ASP A 1055 -29.17 18.15 -19.36
C ASP A 1055 -29.95 18.38 -18.03
N PRO A 1056 -30.21 17.31 -17.25
CA PRO A 1056 -30.50 17.39 -15.81
C PRO A 1056 -29.27 17.73 -14.93
N LEU A 1057 -28.05 17.52 -15.45
CA LEU A 1057 -26.80 18.03 -14.87
C LEU A 1057 -26.50 19.45 -15.37
N ARG A 1058 -25.73 20.22 -14.61
CA ARG A 1058 -25.12 21.49 -15.03
C ARG A 1058 -23.65 21.50 -14.63
N TRP A 1059 -22.79 21.88 -15.56
CA TRP A 1059 -21.34 21.83 -15.41
C TRP A 1059 -20.70 23.20 -15.58
N GLU A 1060 -19.78 23.52 -14.67
CA GLU A 1060 -18.78 24.58 -14.82
C GLU A 1060 -17.39 23.96 -14.63
N ALA A 1061 -16.37 24.45 -15.35
CA ALA A 1061 -15.03 23.88 -15.29
C ALA A 1061 -13.95 24.91 -15.65
N GLY A 1062 -12.75 24.75 -15.08
CA GLY A 1062 -11.61 25.64 -15.30
C GLY A 1062 -10.28 25.02 -14.87
N ILE A 1063 -9.23 25.84 -14.85
CA ILE A 1063 -7.86 25.43 -14.50
C ILE A 1063 -7.42 26.18 -13.23
N GLN A 1064 -6.78 25.48 -12.30
CA GLN A 1064 -6.20 26.05 -11.08
C GLN A 1064 -4.80 25.46 -10.83
N GLY A 1065 -3.90 26.28 -10.27
CA GLY A 1065 -2.56 25.84 -9.83
C GLY A 1065 -1.60 25.35 -10.92
N GLY A 1066 -1.97 25.41 -12.20
CA GLY A 1066 -1.07 25.00 -13.30
C GLY A 1066 -0.84 23.49 -13.41
N HIS A 1067 -1.50 22.65 -12.61
CA HIS A 1067 -1.48 21.18 -12.72
C HIS A 1067 -2.87 20.52 -12.56
N HIS A 1068 -3.90 21.26 -12.13
CA HIS A 1068 -5.24 20.73 -11.84
C HIS A 1068 -6.29 21.30 -12.78
N VAL A 1069 -7.23 20.45 -13.20
CA VAL A 1069 -8.51 20.87 -13.80
C VAL A 1069 -9.57 20.76 -12.72
N TRP A 1070 -10.26 21.86 -12.43
CA TRP A 1070 -11.41 21.87 -11.52
C TRP A 1070 -12.71 21.74 -12.31
N VAL A 1071 -13.65 21.00 -11.73
CA VAL A 1071 -15.00 20.77 -12.29
C VAL A 1071 -16.01 20.92 -11.16
N SER A 1072 -17.13 21.60 -11.42
CA SER A 1072 -18.28 21.68 -10.50
C SER A 1072 -19.51 21.03 -11.14
N ALA A 1073 -20.19 20.19 -10.35
CA ALA A 1073 -21.34 19.40 -10.78
C ALA A 1073 -22.60 19.84 -10.02
N ARG A 1074 -23.52 20.53 -10.69
CA ARG A 1074 -24.80 20.96 -10.10
C ARG A 1074 -25.95 20.09 -10.62
N LEU A 1075 -26.69 19.45 -9.71
CA LEU A 1075 -27.88 18.68 -10.05
C LEU A 1075 -29.10 19.60 -10.21
N ALA A 1076 -29.95 19.35 -11.21
CA ALA A 1076 -31.19 20.10 -11.36
C ALA A 1076 -32.12 19.87 -10.15
N ALA A 1077 -32.54 20.97 -9.51
CA ALA A 1077 -33.22 20.97 -8.21
C ALA A 1077 -34.40 19.97 -8.10
N GLY A 1078 -35.24 19.87 -9.14
CA GLY A 1078 -36.39 18.96 -9.16
C GLY A 1078 -36.08 17.45 -9.08
N LEU A 1079 -34.82 17.03 -9.25
CA LEU A 1079 -34.38 15.65 -9.02
C LEU A 1079 -34.06 15.39 -7.54
N VAL A 1080 -33.45 16.35 -6.85
CA VAL A 1080 -32.88 16.19 -5.49
C VAL A 1080 -33.82 16.67 -4.39
N GLU A 1081 -34.75 17.59 -4.68
CA GLU A 1081 -35.77 18.12 -3.74
C GLU A 1081 -36.63 17.03 -3.08
N ASN A 1082 -36.79 15.86 -3.72
CA ASN A 1082 -37.66 14.77 -3.27
C ASN A 1082 -36.91 13.58 -2.65
N LEU A 1083 -35.57 13.59 -2.65
CA LEU A 1083 -34.75 12.55 -2.00
C LEU A 1083 -34.73 12.74 -0.48
N ASP A 1084 -34.38 11.69 0.26
CA ASP A 1084 -33.98 11.79 1.67
C ASP A 1084 -32.46 12.05 1.81
N ASP A 1085 -32.03 12.37 3.02
CA ASP A 1085 -30.65 12.78 3.30
C ASP A 1085 -29.64 11.63 3.23
N ASP A 1086 -30.09 10.38 3.23
CA ASP A 1086 -29.24 9.19 3.14
C ASP A 1086 -29.00 8.84 1.66
N THR A 1087 -30.06 8.81 0.84
CA THR A 1087 -29.98 8.72 -0.63
C THR A 1087 -29.11 9.85 -1.22
N ARG A 1088 -29.10 11.05 -0.62
CA ARG A 1088 -28.22 12.17 -1.02
C ARG A 1088 -26.73 11.93 -0.72
N ARG A 1089 -26.38 11.14 0.29
CA ARG A 1089 -24.98 10.84 0.67
C ARG A 1089 -24.35 9.78 -0.24
N GLU A 1090 -25.16 8.84 -0.69
CA GLU A 1090 -24.74 7.72 -1.54
C GLU A 1090 -24.54 8.09 -3.03
N ILE A 1091 -24.92 9.31 -3.45
CA ILE A 1091 -24.71 9.78 -4.83
C ILE A 1091 -23.22 9.72 -5.19
N ARG A 1092 -22.87 9.01 -6.27
CA ARG A 1092 -21.49 8.90 -6.75
C ARG A 1092 -21.22 9.83 -7.93
N THR A 1093 -19.96 10.14 -8.18
CA THR A 1093 -19.53 11.01 -9.30
C THR A 1093 -18.14 10.59 -9.76
N ARG A 1094 -18.03 10.12 -11.02
CA ARG A 1094 -16.77 9.88 -11.73
C ARG A 1094 -16.51 10.96 -12.77
N LEU A 1095 -15.24 11.30 -13.00
CA LEU A 1095 -14.77 12.28 -13.99
C LEU A 1095 -13.48 11.79 -14.67
N VAL A 1096 -13.57 11.33 -15.92
CA VAL A 1096 -12.43 10.89 -16.74
C VAL A 1096 -12.06 11.98 -17.75
N LEU A 1097 -10.84 12.51 -17.69
CA LEU A 1097 -10.33 13.49 -18.66
C LEU A 1097 -9.45 12.80 -19.70
N THR A 1098 -9.78 12.97 -20.98
CA THR A 1098 -9.18 12.26 -22.12
C THR A 1098 -8.83 13.23 -23.26
N ARG A 1099 -7.80 12.94 -24.06
CA ARG A 1099 -7.53 13.64 -25.33
C ARG A 1099 -8.47 13.21 -26.47
N ALA A 1100 -8.50 13.97 -27.57
CA ALA A 1100 -9.14 13.51 -28.80
C ALA A 1100 -8.39 12.34 -29.46
N SER A 1101 -7.10 12.13 -29.12
CA SER A 1101 -6.34 10.91 -29.43
C SER A 1101 -6.84 9.64 -28.74
N GLY A 1102 -7.57 9.76 -27.63
CA GLY A 1102 -7.93 8.65 -26.73
C GLY A 1102 -7.02 8.49 -25.50
N ASP A 1103 -5.97 9.31 -25.34
CA ASP A 1103 -5.10 9.25 -24.15
C ASP A 1103 -5.85 9.74 -22.91
N VAL A 1104 -6.02 8.89 -21.88
CA VAL A 1104 -6.53 9.32 -20.56
C VAL A 1104 -5.46 10.14 -19.83
N LEU A 1105 -5.81 11.37 -19.48
CA LEU A 1105 -4.98 12.37 -18.80
C LEU A 1105 -5.13 12.34 -17.28
N GLY A 1106 -6.30 11.92 -16.77
CA GLY A 1106 -6.61 11.79 -15.35
C GLY A 1106 -8.02 11.23 -15.14
N ASP A 1107 -8.29 10.71 -13.94
CA ASP A 1107 -9.58 10.16 -13.50
C ASP A 1107 -9.82 10.59 -12.05
N LEU A 1108 -11.08 10.60 -11.61
CA LEU A 1108 -11.50 10.89 -10.24
C LEU A 1108 -12.84 10.19 -9.99
N VAL A 1109 -12.95 9.45 -8.88
CA VAL A 1109 -14.23 8.94 -8.36
C VAL A 1109 -14.47 9.56 -6.98
N ARG A 1110 -15.70 10.03 -6.73
CA ARG A 1110 -16.12 10.64 -5.46
C ARG A 1110 -17.49 10.12 -5.04
N LEU A 1111 -17.68 9.88 -3.74
CA LEU A 1111 -19.01 9.66 -3.14
C LEU A 1111 -19.45 10.90 -2.35
N GLY A 1112 -20.75 11.20 -2.41
CA GLY A 1112 -21.41 12.26 -1.63
C GLY A 1112 -20.91 13.68 -1.92
N GLY A 1113 -21.05 14.56 -0.92
CA GLY A 1113 -20.51 15.92 -0.96
C GLY A 1113 -21.38 16.99 -1.64
N TYR A 1114 -22.59 16.65 -2.09
CA TYR A 1114 -23.57 17.65 -2.54
C TYR A 1114 -24.10 18.47 -1.36
N ARG A 1115 -24.14 19.81 -1.51
CA ARG A 1115 -24.68 20.76 -0.52
C ARG A 1115 -25.81 21.60 -1.13
N GLU A 1116 -26.78 22.02 -0.31
CA GLU A 1116 -27.86 22.92 -0.73
C GLU A 1116 -27.34 24.35 -0.94
N THR A 1117 -27.77 25.00 -2.02
CA THR A 1117 -27.43 26.39 -2.38
C THR A 1117 -28.66 27.14 -2.89
N ASP A 1118 -28.60 28.47 -2.98
CA ASP A 1118 -29.70 29.33 -3.48
C ASP A 1118 -30.19 28.98 -4.91
N ASP A 1119 -29.41 28.23 -5.70
CA ASP A 1119 -29.73 27.78 -7.06
C ASP A 1119 -30.07 26.26 -7.18
N GLY A 1120 -29.99 25.50 -6.08
CA GLY A 1120 -30.16 24.03 -6.08
C GLY A 1120 -29.03 23.28 -5.36
N TRP A 1121 -28.91 21.96 -5.58
CA TRP A 1121 -27.89 21.12 -4.94
C TRP A 1121 -26.63 21.00 -5.81
N ASP A 1122 -25.47 21.22 -5.19
CA ASP A 1122 -24.20 21.45 -5.90
C ASP A 1122 -23.02 20.75 -5.21
N GLN A 1123 -22.11 20.17 -6.00
CA GLN A 1123 -20.90 19.48 -5.53
C GLN A 1123 -19.66 20.22 -6.06
N TRP A 1124 -19.03 20.98 -5.18
CA TRP A 1124 -17.85 21.81 -5.49
C TRP A 1124 -16.53 21.07 -5.20
N GLY A 1125 -15.47 21.50 -5.88
CA GLY A 1125 -14.09 21.08 -5.57
C GLY A 1125 -13.70 19.70 -6.09
N ASN A 1126 -14.24 19.24 -7.21
CA ASN A 1126 -13.72 18.05 -7.89
C ASN A 1126 -12.47 18.44 -8.71
N PHE A 1127 -11.33 17.86 -8.37
CA PHE A 1127 -10.07 18.10 -9.07
C PHE A 1127 -9.62 16.84 -9.81
N VAL A 1128 -9.53 16.91 -11.14
CA VAL A 1128 -8.85 15.87 -11.92
C VAL A 1128 -7.36 16.20 -11.95
N ILE A 1129 -6.56 15.37 -11.30
CA ILE A 1129 -5.10 15.48 -11.30
C ILE A 1129 -4.56 14.91 -12.61
N LEU A 1130 -3.68 15.65 -13.26
CA LEU A 1130 -3.03 15.19 -14.50
C LEU A 1130 -1.91 14.20 -14.18
N ARG A 1131 -1.82 13.11 -14.96
CA ARG A 1131 -0.75 12.10 -14.85
C ARG A 1131 0.65 12.74 -14.87
N PRO A 1132 1.64 12.18 -14.14
CA PRO A 1132 2.99 12.74 -14.03
C PRO A 1132 3.63 13.12 -15.37
N GLY A 1133 4.34 14.25 -15.38
CA GLY A 1133 5.01 14.80 -16.57
C GLY A 1133 4.12 15.62 -17.52
N ILE A 1134 2.80 15.64 -17.35
CA ILE A 1134 1.87 16.43 -18.16
C ILE A 1134 1.72 17.84 -17.55
N ARG A 1135 1.95 18.89 -18.36
CA ARG A 1135 1.73 20.30 -17.97
C ARG A 1135 0.60 20.92 -18.83
N PRO A 1136 -0.39 21.64 -18.26
CA PRO A 1136 -1.47 22.30 -18.99
C PRO A 1136 -0.99 23.26 -20.08
N GLY A 1137 0.09 24.01 -19.84
CA GLY A 1137 0.77 24.87 -20.84
C GLY A 1137 1.51 24.11 -21.97
N ARG A 1138 1.05 22.90 -22.29
CA ARG A 1138 1.39 22.08 -23.46
C ARG A 1138 0.16 21.40 -24.08
N LEU A 1139 -1.05 21.70 -23.60
CA LEU A 1139 -2.33 21.18 -24.12
C LEU A 1139 -2.92 22.10 -25.21
N ASP A 1140 -2.14 23.06 -25.70
CA ASP A 1140 -2.60 24.09 -26.63
C ASP A 1140 -3.10 23.48 -27.96
N ASP A 1141 -4.22 24.03 -28.44
CA ASP A 1141 -4.98 23.68 -29.65
C ASP A 1141 -5.78 22.35 -29.70
N GLU A 1142 -5.49 21.31 -28.89
CA GLU A 1142 -6.31 20.08 -28.92
C GLU A 1142 -7.60 20.19 -28.07
N PRO A 1143 -8.79 19.78 -28.56
CA PRO A 1143 -9.98 19.61 -27.74
C PRO A 1143 -9.84 18.39 -26.82
N LEU A 1144 -10.03 18.59 -25.51
CA LEU A 1144 -10.13 17.49 -24.55
C LEU A 1144 -11.58 17.04 -24.40
N ARG A 1145 -11.76 15.78 -24.02
CA ARG A 1145 -13.03 15.13 -23.69
C ARG A 1145 -13.05 14.87 -22.19
N LEU A 1146 -14.05 15.40 -21.49
CA LEU A 1146 -14.35 15.06 -20.11
C LEU A 1146 -15.60 14.17 -20.12
N ASP A 1147 -15.45 12.92 -19.70
CA ASP A 1147 -16.55 11.97 -19.51
C ASP A 1147 -16.90 11.94 -18.02
N ALA A 1148 -18.15 12.24 -17.70
CA ALA A 1148 -18.66 12.24 -16.33
C ALA A 1148 -19.72 11.16 -16.14
N THR A 1149 -19.79 10.55 -14.95
CA THR A 1149 -20.79 9.53 -14.59
C THR A 1149 -21.29 9.79 -13.16
N VAL A 1150 -22.54 10.19 -13.00
CA VAL A 1150 -23.18 10.48 -11.69
C VAL A 1150 -24.21 9.41 -11.38
N GLU A 1151 -23.96 8.57 -10.38
CA GLU A 1151 -24.89 7.51 -9.96
C GLU A 1151 -25.80 8.03 -8.85
N VAL A 1152 -27.13 8.01 -9.06
CA VAL A 1152 -28.11 8.36 -8.02
C VAL A 1152 -28.86 7.10 -7.58
N PRO A 1153 -28.71 6.64 -6.31
CA PRO A 1153 -29.39 5.44 -5.83
C PRO A 1153 -30.90 5.51 -6.03
N GLY A 1154 -31.51 4.40 -6.46
CA GLY A 1154 -32.93 4.32 -6.77
C GLY A 1154 -33.42 5.15 -7.99
N HIS A 1155 -32.56 5.97 -8.58
CA HIS A 1155 -32.91 6.89 -9.68
C HIS A 1155 -32.03 6.74 -10.94
N GLY A 1156 -30.98 5.93 -10.88
CA GLY A 1156 -30.15 5.51 -12.01
C GLY A 1156 -28.92 6.38 -12.24
N THR A 1157 -28.16 6.03 -13.27
CA THR A 1157 -26.91 6.70 -13.64
C THR A 1157 -27.16 7.78 -14.70
N LEU A 1158 -26.59 8.96 -14.48
CA LEU A 1158 -26.57 10.10 -15.38
C LEU A 1158 -25.13 10.33 -15.83
N GLU A 1159 -24.79 9.95 -17.05
CA GLU A 1159 -23.50 10.32 -17.63
C GLU A 1159 -23.52 11.78 -18.14
N SER A 1160 -22.40 12.30 -18.65
CA SER A 1160 -22.38 13.52 -19.46
C SER A 1160 -21.03 13.66 -20.16
N VAL A 1161 -21.00 13.88 -21.47
CA VAL A 1161 -19.75 14.06 -22.24
C VAL A 1161 -19.53 15.52 -22.62
N VAL A 1162 -18.56 16.15 -21.96
CA VAL A 1162 -18.24 17.58 -22.03
C VAL A 1162 -16.94 17.79 -22.80
N TRP A 1163 -17.01 18.43 -23.98
CA TRP A 1163 -15.81 18.77 -24.76
C TRP A 1163 -15.27 20.16 -24.40
N VAL A 1164 -13.97 20.22 -24.11
CA VAL A 1164 -13.28 21.41 -23.57
C VAL A 1164 -12.01 21.74 -24.36
N ARG A 1165 -12.04 22.84 -25.13
CA ARG A 1165 -10.89 23.43 -25.84
C ARG A 1165 -10.58 24.83 -25.29
N SER A 1166 -9.33 25.06 -24.88
CA SER A 1166 -8.93 26.27 -24.14
C SER A 1166 -9.29 27.58 -24.85
N ALA A 1167 -9.75 28.55 -24.05
CA ALA A 1167 -10.11 29.89 -24.50
C ALA A 1167 -9.15 30.92 -23.88
N CYS A 1168 -7.98 31.09 -24.50
CA CYS A 1168 -7.15 32.26 -24.22
C CYS A 1168 -7.86 33.51 -24.74
N CYS A 1169 -8.06 34.50 -23.88
CA CYS A 1169 -8.40 35.86 -24.30
C CYS A 1169 -7.14 36.60 -24.77
N ASP A 1170 -7.32 37.51 -25.73
CA ASP A 1170 -6.48 38.72 -25.88
C ASP A 1170 -6.75 39.72 -24.73
#